data_AF-A0A6P3Y2K9-F1
#
_entry.id   AF-A0A6P3Y2K9-F1
#
_cell.length_a   1.000
_cell.length_b   1.000
_cell.length_c   1.000
_cell.angle_alpha   90.00
_cell.angle_beta   90.00
_cell.angle_gamma   90.00
#
_symmetry.space_group_name_H-M   'P 1'
#
loop_
_entity.id
_entity.type
_entity.pdbx_description
1 polymer ?
#
loop_
_entity_poly.entity_id
_entity_poly.type
_entity_poly.pdbx_seq_one_letter_code
_entity_poly.pdbx_strand_id
1 'polypeptide(L)'
;MRVAVVGAGVIGVTSALAVKSAFPSYNVKIFADAFSPDTTGDGSAGLWSPFLLCDTPAEDIYRWAGCTHRWFEQLWKDGLSLDNGVCLMPVTRVLSDQEYDTDQVWAKHAYGAQKLSGEQLRRLNEEHKSNYKTGWHFLTYTAEPVLLLPWLMKKFSILGGKTESKNVKALHELAEKGYDLIINCSGLGARELVADKTVTPIRGQVYKVKAPWTKHCLLVDDDETYYIIPNVEDVVLGGTHQENDYDCTVREEDSERIHAGCCRVMPSLKAAQISRAWVGLRPGRPRVRLECENLRAPTGKEFKVIHNYGHGGSGVTLCWGCAVDVVEMIRNLKVPELNSKLSEGATDDESVSESDTSFAERSRESAFPNWNSIVPDDSSHISSRINDRIGVIKHDPENCKWKVTMDKSENTEPLYEESNTKRCKGDTVETLRMTKKRKRRFLTICTSSCKYDVVRRVAAQFGMKEVTEDSSWDLYWTDLSISIERTKDMKRFQRVNHFPGMTEICRKDLLARNLNRMLKLFPRDYNFFPKTWCFPADYGDAMTYAKSRRSRTFIIKPDTGCQGRGIYLTRHLKDIKPSERLICQIYIARPFLIDGYKFDLRIYALITSCDPLRIYVYNEGLARFATSKYKEPTGHNTTNMFMHLTNYAINKHSRMYIIDDQIGSKRKISVLNKWLRTQDVDVDELWGKIDEIIIKTALAAYPVLKHSYHACFPTHDKTSACFELLGFDILIDWKLKPYLLEVNHSPSFHTDAQLDKDVKEGLLMDTFDILNLQQYDKKKIIEEDRKRIRERLLQGINGQTNDTTAPTKAEKNENDYIQRQFKWEDEHTGNFRRIFPCPGEDKYRHFFTQNALSVFQDTVASRAREEASRMQREENELKVREEERKKISGKWSEHKIGPESPNAPKKLHSTFIRQEKSTSAGVFNKNINKQDTQGAPTGSSSSSSTLYSFEPEIISESEERERITALAQRDFLIKSYGMLEQIYTAMKRNGTLRPADERKYGLYGRLGHASQSACIFPSRGFHHRRNGHLDGTQIAAVQCQQCSLRENDHGKLVRHVYEDKSDRSEHRRLENYN
;
A
#
# COMPACT_ATOMS: atom_id res chain seq x y z
N MET A 1 18.75 40.36 10.70
CA MET A 1 18.86 40.54 9.24
C MET A 1 17.48 40.43 8.59
N ARG A 2 17.17 41.32 7.65
CA ARG A 2 16.01 41.30 6.74
C ARG A 2 16.47 40.81 5.37
N VAL A 3 15.83 39.76 4.86
CA VAL A 3 16.17 39.14 3.57
C VAL A 3 14.99 39.25 2.62
N ALA A 4 15.20 39.85 1.46
CA ALA A 4 14.23 39.85 0.37
C ALA A 4 14.56 38.73 -0.62
N VAL A 5 13.58 37.93 -1.02
CA VAL A 5 13.71 36.96 -2.12
C VAL A 5 12.84 37.45 -3.27
N VAL A 6 13.40 37.63 -4.46
CA VAL A 6 12.68 38.13 -5.64
C VAL A 6 12.39 36.96 -6.57
N GLY A 7 11.12 36.68 -6.84
CA GLY A 7 10.63 35.53 -7.60
C GLY A 7 10.01 34.44 -6.70
N ALA A 8 8.83 33.96 -7.08
CA ALA A 8 8.06 32.92 -6.36
C ALA A 8 7.94 31.59 -7.11
N GLY A 9 8.75 31.38 -8.16
CA GLY A 9 8.94 30.05 -8.76
C GLY A 9 9.74 29.12 -7.84
N VAL A 10 9.88 27.85 -8.22
CA VAL A 10 10.46 26.79 -7.36
C VAL A 10 11.80 27.16 -6.72
N ILE A 11 12.71 27.78 -7.47
CA ILE A 11 14.02 28.23 -6.98
C ILE A 11 13.90 29.30 -5.87
N GLY A 12 12.97 30.24 -6.02
CA GLY A 12 12.75 31.31 -5.05
C GLY A 12 12.12 30.79 -3.76
N VAL A 13 11.10 29.92 -3.87
CA VAL A 13 10.42 29.34 -2.70
C VAL A 13 11.34 28.39 -1.94
N THR A 14 12.13 27.53 -2.60
CA THR A 14 13.12 26.68 -1.90
C THR A 14 14.22 27.51 -1.25
N SER A 15 14.73 28.56 -1.91
CA SER A 15 15.72 29.47 -1.32
C SER A 15 15.17 30.18 -0.08
N ALA A 16 13.96 30.72 -0.16
CA ALA A 16 13.30 31.39 0.97
C ALA A 16 13.06 30.43 2.15
N LEU A 17 12.61 29.19 1.87
CA LEU A 17 12.40 28.16 2.89
C LEU A 17 13.71 27.71 3.53
N ALA A 18 14.75 27.44 2.74
CA ALA A 18 16.06 27.01 3.24
C ALA A 18 16.70 28.09 4.13
N VAL A 19 16.68 29.36 3.69
CA VAL A 19 17.20 30.49 4.47
C VAL A 19 16.40 30.69 5.76
N LYS A 20 15.07 30.63 5.70
CA LYS A 20 14.24 30.78 6.91
C LYS A 20 14.38 29.62 7.90
N SER A 21 14.64 28.40 7.40
CA SER A 21 14.91 27.21 8.23
C SER A 21 16.29 27.26 8.87
N ALA A 22 17.31 27.71 8.13
CA ALA A 22 18.68 27.84 8.63
C ALA A 22 18.87 29.03 9.58
N PHE A 23 18.11 30.11 9.39
CA PHE A 23 18.18 31.34 10.20
C PHE A 23 16.79 31.75 10.72
N PRO A 24 16.25 31.09 11.76
CA PRO A 24 14.91 31.36 12.27
C PRO A 24 14.67 32.82 12.70
N SER A 25 15.72 33.52 13.16
CA SER A 25 15.67 34.93 13.55
C SER A 25 15.62 35.92 12.38
N TYR A 26 15.85 35.47 11.13
CA TYR A 26 15.84 36.36 9.98
C TYR A 26 14.40 36.64 9.51
N ASN A 27 14.13 37.89 9.15
CA ASN A 27 12.86 38.29 8.56
C ASN A 27 12.95 38.12 7.03
N VAL A 28 12.50 36.97 6.54
CA VAL A 28 12.56 36.59 5.12
C VAL A 28 11.22 36.92 4.45
N LYS A 29 11.26 37.69 3.36
CA LYS A 29 10.07 38.06 2.57
C LYS A 29 10.23 37.75 1.08
N ILE A 30 9.27 37.04 0.50
CA ILE A 30 9.22 36.78 -0.95
C ILE A 30 8.44 37.91 -1.64
N PHE A 31 9.01 38.46 -2.71
CA PHE A 31 8.41 39.44 -3.61
C PHE A 31 8.28 38.83 -5.00
N ALA A 32 7.09 38.82 -5.56
CA ALA A 32 6.85 38.44 -6.95
C ALA A 32 5.59 39.15 -7.47
N ASP A 33 5.45 39.27 -8.79
CA ASP A 33 4.19 39.67 -9.42
C ASP A 33 3.17 38.52 -9.37
N ALA A 34 3.58 37.32 -9.76
CA ALA A 34 2.76 36.10 -9.71
C ALA A 34 3.24 35.08 -8.64
N PHE A 35 2.30 34.27 -8.15
CA PHE A 35 2.51 33.13 -7.26
C PHE A 35 1.75 31.91 -7.82
N SER A 36 2.05 30.69 -7.34
CA SER A 36 1.33 29.47 -7.74
C SER A 36 -0.18 29.65 -7.49
N PRO A 37 -1.07 29.30 -8.46
CA PRO A 37 -0.85 28.43 -9.61
C PRO A 37 -0.37 29.11 -10.91
N ASP A 38 -0.01 30.40 -10.87
CA ASP A 38 0.26 31.22 -12.06
C ASP A 38 1.76 31.42 -12.36
N THR A 39 2.64 30.52 -11.93
CA THR A 39 4.08 30.59 -12.25
C THR A 39 4.46 29.65 -13.40
N THR A 40 5.60 29.90 -14.06
CA THR A 40 6.23 28.93 -14.99
C THR A 40 6.43 27.54 -14.37
N GLY A 41 6.56 27.46 -13.04
CA GLY A 41 6.70 26.18 -12.34
C GLY A 41 5.46 25.30 -12.51
N ASP A 42 4.27 25.87 -12.39
CA ASP A 42 2.99 25.15 -12.30
C ASP A 42 2.62 24.36 -13.57
N GLY A 43 3.24 24.66 -14.72
CA GLY A 43 3.09 23.86 -15.95
C GLY A 43 4.20 22.84 -16.22
N SER A 44 5.23 22.78 -15.38
CA SER A 44 6.33 21.82 -15.56
C SER A 44 5.92 20.40 -15.18
N ALA A 45 6.38 19.41 -15.96
CA ALA A 45 6.17 17.98 -15.70
C ALA A 45 6.84 17.48 -14.40
N GLY A 46 7.77 18.25 -13.83
CA GLY A 46 8.35 17.98 -12.51
C GLY A 46 9.33 16.81 -12.42
N LEU A 47 9.76 16.20 -13.52
CA LEU A 47 10.75 15.12 -13.47
C LEU A 47 12.12 15.63 -13.02
N TRP A 48 12.72 14.98 -12.02
CA TRP A 48 14.14 15.16 -11.71
C TRP A 48 14.97 14.54 -12.84
N SER A 49 15.55 15.39 -13.68
CA SER A 49 16.61 15.02 -14.62
C SER A 49 17.34 16.31 -15.04
N PRO A 50 18.68 16.35 -14.99
CA PRO A 50 19.43 17.49 -15.51
C PRO A 50 19.27 17.62 -17.04
N PHE A 51 18.74 18.77 -17.46
CA PHE A 51 18.42 19.13 -18.84
C PHE A 51 18.47 20.65 -19.04
N LEU A 52 18.99 21.12 -20.18
CA LEU A 52 19.20 22.54 -20.52
C LEU A 52 20.00 23.31 -19.45
N LEU A 53 21.23 22.86 -19.21
CA LEU A 53 22.19 23.48 -18.29
C LEU A 53 23.47 23.99 -18.96
N CYS A 54 23.62 23.77 -20.28
CA CYS A 54 24.68 24.32 -21.13
C CYS A 54 26.08 24.20 -20.47
N ASP A 55 26.81 25.30 -20.33
CA ASP A 55 28.18 25.38 -19.81
C ASP A 55 28.24 25.40 -18.26
N THR A 56 27.18 24.97 -17.57
CA THR A 56 27.21 24.83 -16.11
C THR A 56 28.14 23.67 -15.73
N PRO A 57 29.15 23.87 -14.85
CA PRO A 57 30.13 22.84 -14.52
C PRO A 57 29.48 21.54 -14.04
N ALA A 58 29.94 20.42 -14.59
CA ALA A 58 29.39 19.10 -14.27
C ALA A 58 29.45 18.79 -12.75
N GLU A 59 30.45 19.32 -12.04
CA GLU A 59 30.57 19.20 -10.58
C GLU A 59 29.46 19.94 -9.82
N ASP A 60 29.09 21.15 -10.25
CA ASP A 60 27.98 21.91 -9.67
C ASP A 60 26.64 21.24 -9.98
N ILE A 61 26.43 20.80 -11.22
CA ILE A 61 25.24 20.03 -11.61
C ILE A 61 25.11 18.77 -10.74
N TYR A 62 26.20 17.99 -10.62
CA TYR A 62 26.23 16.79 -9.78
C TYR A 62 25.86 17.11 -8.34
N ARG A 63 26.54 18.09 -7.74
CA ARG A 63 26.36 18.51 -6.34
C ARG A 63 24.93 18.99 -6.06
N TRP A 64 24.41 19.93 -6.86
CA TRP A 64 23.07 20.49 -6.65
C TRP A 64 21.96 19.48 -6.96
N ALA A 65 22.09 18.71 -8.05
CA ALA A 65 21.11 17.69 -8.39
C ALA A 65 21.09 16.59 -7.32
N GLY A 66 22.25 16.11 -6.87
CA GLY A 66 22.39 15.11 -5.82
C GLY A 66 21.92 15.55 -4.43
N CYS A 67 22.05 16.84 -4.09
CA CYS A 67 21.41 17.43 -2.90
C CYS A 67 19.89 17.43 -3.02
N THR A 68 19.35 17.82 -4.18
CA THR A 68 17.90 17.87 -4.42
C THR A 68 17.27 16.47 -4.47
N HIS A 69 17.96 15.50 -5.07
CA HIS A 69 17.52 14.10 -5.12
C HIS A 69 17.37 13.49 -3.72
N ARG A 70 18.36 13.71 -2.83
CA ARG A 70 18.32 13.26 -1.43
C ARG A 70 17.23 13.96 -0.61
N TRP A 71 16.88 15.20 -0.97
CA TRP A 71 15.78 15.92 -0.33
C TRP A 71 14.41 15.38 -0.76
N PHE A 72 14.19 15.16 -2.06
CA PHE A 72 12.99 14.46 -2.55
C PHE A 72 12.87 13.05 -1.97
N GLU A 73 13.99 12.33 -1.85
CA GLU A 73 14.06 11.05 -1.16
C GLU A 73 13.57 11.13 0.29
N GLN A 74 13.94 12.17 1.05
CA GLN A 74 13.43 12.37 2.41
C GLN A 74 11.91 12.65 2.40
N LEU A 75 11.44 13.57 1.56
CA LEU A 75 10.02 13.90 1.44
C LEU A 75 9.15 12.70 1.06
N TRP A 76 9.67 11.80 0.22
CA TRP A 76 9.03 10.55 -0.16
C TRP A 76 9.03 9.54 0.99
N LYS A 77 10.13 9.42 1.75
CA LYS A 77 10.22 8.56 2.94
C LYS A 77 9.27 8.98 4.06
N ASP A 78 9.01 10.28 4.20
CA ASP A 78 8.08 10.85 5.16
C ASP A 78 6.59 10.62 4.78
N GLY A 79 6.31 10.01 3.63
CA GLY A 79 4.96 9.67 3.18
C GLY A 79 4.14 10.85 2.64
N LEU A 80 4.79 11.97 2.33
CA LEU A 80 4.13 13.24 1.99
C LEU A 80 3.76 13.39 0.50
N SER A 81 3.90 12.34 -0.30
CA SER A 81 3.71 12.35 -1.76
C SER A 81 2.36 12.90 -2.23
N LEU A 82 1.28 12.68 -1.47
CA LEU A 82 -0.05 13.23 -1.78
C LEU A 82 -0.12 14.74 -1.60
N ASP A 83 0.64 15.30 -0.66
CA ASP A 83 0.61 16.73 -0.33
C ASP A 83 1.57 17.56 -1.20
N ASN A 84 2.67 16.95 -1.69
CA ASN A 84 3.77 17.65 -2.35
C ASN A 84 4.11 17.14 -3.76
N GLY A 85 3.41 16.12 -4.25
CA GLY A 85 3.61 15.56 -5.60
C GLY A 85 4.94 14.84 -5.81
N VAL A 86 5.68 14.48 -4.75
CA VAL A 86 6.98 13.79 -4.86
C VAL A 86 6.77 12.28 -4.97
N CYS A 87 6.96 11.73 -6.17
CA CYS A 87 6.71 10.32 -6.49
C CYS A 87 7.93 9.65 -7.16
N LEU A 88 8.37 8.50 -6.63
CA LEU A 88 9.43 7.67 -7.22
C LEU A 88 8.93 6.94 -8.48
N MET A 89 9.49 7.28 -9.64
CA MET A 89 9.08 6.78 -10.97
C MET A 89 10.21 6.04 -11.70
N PRO A 90 9.90 4.92 -12.39
CA PRO A 90 10.79 4.34 -13.39
C PRO A 90 10.86 5.23 -14.63
N VAL A 91 12.06 5.39 -15.19
CA VAL A 91 12.34 6.19 -16.38
C VAL A 91 13.08 5.34 -17.39
N THR A 92 12.57 5.32 -18.63
CA THR A 92 13.31 4.85 -19.79
C THR A 92 13.64 6.07 -20.64
N ARG A 93 14.93 6.26 -20.96
CA ARG A 93 15.45 7.35 -21.78
C ARG A 93 16.13 6.76 -23.00
N VAL A 94 15.76 7.18 -24.21
CA VAL A 94 16.34 6.66 -25.46
C VAL A 94 16.82 7.79 -26.34
N LEU A 95 17.88 7.53 -27.11
CA LEU A 95 18.47 8.49 -28.03
C LEU A 95 18.52 7.91 -29.44
N SER A 96 18.14 8.73 -30.42
CA SER A 96 18.14 8.34 -31.85
C SER A 96 19.52 8.48 -32.51
N ASP A 97 20.45 9.20 -31.89
CA ASP A 97 21.81 9.43 -32.38
C ASP A 97 22.88 9.01 -31.36
N GLN A 98 24.06 8.64 -31.86
CA GLN A 98 25.18 8.15 -31.03
C GLN A 98 26.03 9.27 -30.43
N GLU A 99 26.01 10.49 -30.97
CA GLU A 99 26.90 11.58 -30.53
C GLU A 99 26.55 12.13 -29.14
N TYR A 100 25.34 11.87 -28.64
CA TYR A 100 24.86 12.32 -27.33
C TYR A 100 25.10 11.34 -26.17
N ASP A 101 25.83 10.24 -26.39
CA ASP A 101 26.15 9.21 -25.38
C ASP A 101 27.26 9.66 -24.39
N THR A 102 27.10 10.86 -23.82
CA THR A 102 27.95 11.36 -22.74
C THR A 102 27.67 10.59 -21.44
N ASP A 103 28.73 10.19 -20.73
CA ASP A 103 28.61 9.56 -19.42
C ASP A 103 27.94 10.55 -18.44
N GLN A 104 26.64 10.34 -18.20
CA GLN A 104 25.83 11.23 -17.36
C GLN A 104 26.29 11.13 -15.90
N VAL A 105 27.23 11.99 -15.49
CA VAL A 105 27.86 11.95 -14.16
C VAL A 105 26.81 11.98 -13.05
N TRP A 106 25.72 12.74 -13.25
CA TRP A 106 24.56 12.84 -12.35
C TRP A 106 23.72 11.56 -12.25
N ALA A 107 23.80 10.63 -13.22
CA ALA A 107 23.07 9.36 -13.17
C ALA A 107 23.53 8.47 -12.01
N LYS A 108 24.71 8.73 -11.43
CA LYS A 108 25.18 8.15 -10.16
C LYS A 108 24.35 8.57 -8.93
N HIS A 109 23.41 9.51 -9.07
CA HIS A 109 22.41 9.80 -8.03
C HIS A 109 21.09 9.07 -8.27
N ALA A 110 20.71 8.87 -9.54
CA ALA A 110 19.54 8.10 -9.90
C ALA A 110 19.71 6.62 -9.53
N TYR A 111 18.63 6.01 -9.06
CA TYR A 111 18.61 4.58 -8.77
C TYR A 111 18.48 3.77 -10.06
N GLY A 112 18.80 2.48 -10.04
CA GLY A 112 18.71 1.61 -11.21
C GLY A 112 19.61 1.94 -12.41
N ALA A 113 20.37 3.04 -12.40
CA ALA A 113 20.97 3.62 -13.61
C ALA A 113 21.89 2.65 -14.38
N GLN A 114 21.39 2.21 -15.54
CA GLN A 114 22.07 1.29 -16.45
C GLN A 114 21.73 1.60 -17.91
N LYS A 115 22.60 1.19 -18.82
CA LYS A 115 22.37 1.23 -20.26
C LYS A 115 21.49 0.04 -20.68
N LEU A 116 20.59 0.25 -21.65
CA LEU A 116 19.81 -0.83 -22.25
C LEU A 116 20.74 -1.78 -23.01
N SER A 117 20.55 -3.08 -22.84
CA SER A 117 21.24 -4.09 -23.67
C SER A 117 20.74 -4.04 -25.11
N GLY A 118 21.57 -4.50 -26.06
CA GLY A 118 21.20 -4.51 -27.48
C GLY A 118 19.90 -5.27 -27.78
N GLU A 119 19.59 -6.32 -27.02
CA GLU A 119 18.34 -7.08 -27.14
C GLU A 119 17.12 -6.29 -26.61
N GLN A 120 17.28 -5.56 -25.50
CA GLN A 120 16.21 -4.69 -24.97
C GLN A 120 15.95 -3.51 -25.92
N LEU A 121 17.01 -2.90 -26.45
CA LEU A 121 16.91 -1.80 -27.41
C LEU A 121 16.29 -2.28 -28.73
N ARG A 122 16.63 -3.47 -29.21
CA ARG A 122 16.02 -4.10 -30.40
C ARG A 122 14.52 -4.29 -30.23
N ARG A 123 14.07 -4.88 -29.11
CA ARG A 123 12.63 -5.05 -28.82
C ARG A 123 11.90 -3.71 -28.74
N LEU A 124 12.52 -2.71 -28.11
CA LEU A 124 11.94 -1.37 -27.99
C LEU A 124 11.81 -0.67 -29.35
N ASN A 125 12.79 -0.88 -30.24
CA ASN A 125 12.74 -0.41 -31.63
C ASN A 125 11.65 -1.12 -32.46
N GLU A 126 11.49 -2.44 -32.29
CA GLU A 126 10.41 -3.23 -32.90
C GLU A 126 9.03 -2.77 -32.42
N GLU A 127 8.86 -2.55 -31.11
CA GLU A 127 7.59 -2.10 -30.49
C GLU A 127 7.23 -0.66 -30.87
N HIS A 128 8.16 0.29 -30.71
CA HIS A 128 7.94 1.71 -31.01
C HIS A 128 8.09 2.05 -32.51
N LYS A 129 8.36 1.05 -33.38
CA LYS A 129 8.67 1.23 -34.81
C LYS A 129 9.72 2.33 -35.05
N SER A 130 10.77 2.29 -34.26
CA SER A 130 11.79 3.35 -34.12
C SER A 130 13.20 2.76 -34.30
N ASN A 131 14.24 3.61 -34.30
CA ASN A 131 15.63 3.21 -34.55
C ASN A 131 16.61 3.85 -33.55
N TYR A 132 16.25 3.81 -32.27
CA TYR A 132 17.08 4.27 -31.16
C TYR A 132 18.43 3.53 -31.15
N LYS A 133 19.53 4.26 -30.94
CA LYS A 133 20.91 3.75 -30.99
C LYS A 133 21.48 3.43 -29.61
N THR A 134 20.98 4.12 -28.59
CA THR A 134 21.35 3.94 -27.20
C THR A 134 20.14 4.27 -26.33
N GLY A 135 20.19 3.84 -25.08
CA GLY A 135 19.17 4.17 -24.10
C GLY A 135 19.57 3.72 -22.71
N TRP A 136 18.88 4.27 -21.72
CA TRP A 136 19.14 4.11 -20.30
C TRP A 136 17.84 3.79 -19.57
N HIS A 137 17.93 2.95 -18.55
CA HIS A 137 16.87 2.73 -17.59
C HIS A 137 17.35 3.13 -16.19
N PHE A 138 16.54 3.90 -15.47
CA PHE A 138 16.81 4.35 -14.11
C PHE A 138 15.50 4.66 -13.38
N LEU A 139 15.59 4.95 -12.08
CA LEU A 139 14.49 5.45 -11.28
C LEU A 139 14.90 6.70 -10.53
N THR A 140 13.98 7.65 -10.48
CA THR A 140 14.17 8.93 -9.80
C THR A 140 12.81 9.54 -9.45
N TYR A 141 12.80 10.75 -8.92
CA TYR A 141 11.59 11.41 -8.45
C TYR A 141 10.97 12.29 -9.55
N THR A 142 9.65 12.20 -9.66
CA THR A 142 8.81 13.31 -10.13
C THR A 142 8.45 14.15 -8.91
N ALA A 143 8.34 15.46 -9.07
CA ALA A 143 7.97 16.42 -8.03
C ALA A 143 7.12 17.53 -8.67
N GLU A 144 5.80 17.33 -8.66
CA GLU A 144 4.82 18.18 -9.36
C GLU A 144 4.73 19.59 -8.74
N PRO A 145 5.10 20.67 -9.47
CA PRO A 145 5.11 22.01 -8.88
C PRO A 145 3.74 22.50 -8.44
N VAL A 146 2.65 22.06 -9.08
CA VAL A 146 1.25 22.34 -8.69
C VAL A 146 0.94 21.89 -7.25
N LEU A 147 1.63 20.86 -6.75
CA LEU A 147 1.50 20.35 -5.38
C LEU A 147 2.67 20.84 -4.50
N LEU A 148 3.90 20.79 -5.03
CA LEU A 148 5.13 21.16 -4.33
C LEU A 148 5.15 22.65 -3.95
N LEU A 149 4.75 23.57 -4.84
CA LEU A 149 4.82 25.01 -4.56
C LEU A 149 3.84 25.41 -3.45
N PRO A 150 2.54 25.05 -3.46
CA PRO A 150 1.65 25.29 -2.32
C PRO A 150 2.16 24.66 -1.02
N TRP A 151 2.71 23.44 -1.07
CA TRP A 151 3.27 22.77 0.10
C TRP A 151 4.48 23.53 0.69
N LEU A 152 5.42 23.96 -0.15
CA LEU A 152 6.58 24.74 0.27
C LEU A 152 6.18 26.12 0.82
N MET A 153 5.22 26.79 0.16
CA MET A 153 4.69 28.09 0.61
C MET A 153 3.98 27.98 1.96
N LYS A 154 3.23 26.89 2.19
CA LYS A 154 2.63 26.58 3.50
C LYS A 154 3.70 26.36 4.57
N LYS A 155 4.75 25.59 4.29
CA LYS A 155 5.89 25.39 5.21
C LYS A 155 6.62 26.71 5.53
N PHE A 156 6.90 27.53 4.52
CA PHE A 156 7.54 28.84 4.68
C PHE A 156 6.71 29.79 5.55
N SER A 157 5.38 29.81 5.32
CA SER A 157 4.44 30.62 6.11
C SER A 157 4.36 30.17 7.58
N ILE A 158 4.38 28.85 7.85
CA ILE A 158 4.40 28.28 9.21
C ILE A 158 5.66 28.72 9.98
N LEU A 159 6.80 28.86 9.30
CA LEU A 159 8.03 29.39 9.91
C LEU A 159 8.01 30.92 10.11
N GLY A 160 6.91 31.60 9.80
CA GLY A 160 6.79 33.06 9.90
C GLY A 160 7.45 33.82 8.74
N GLY A 161 7.68 33.15 7.61
CA GLY A 161 8.01 33.80 6.34
C GLY A 161 6.84 34.66 5.82
N LYS A 162 7.16 35.74 5.09
CA LYS A 162 6.15 36.67 4.56
C LYS A 162 6.20 36.73 3.03
N THR A 163 5.09 37.13 2.41
CA THR A 163 4.97 37.32 0.95
C THR A 163 4.47 38.72 0.64
N GLU A 164 4.71 39.19 -0.59
CA GLU A 164 4.13 40.42 -1.15
C GLU A 164 3.94 40.23 -2.65
N SER A 165 2.71 40.39 -3.15
CA SER A 165 2.49 40.56 -4.59
C SER A 165 2.92 41.98 -4.97
N LYS A 166 4.09 42.08 -5.60
CA LYS A 166 4.69 43.30 -6.10
C LYS A 166 5.65 42.97 -7.24
N ASN A 167 5.41 43.54 -8.42
CA ASN A 167 6.43 43.65 -9.46
C ASN A 167 7.56 44.58 -8.98
N VAL A 168 8.77 44.03 -8.83
CA VAL A 168 9.98 44.79 -8.46
C VAL A 168 10.62 45.27 -9.76
N LYS A 169 10.86 46.59 -9.89
CA LYS A 169 11.47 47.16 -11.11
C LYS A 169 12.98 47.28 -10.99
N ALA A 170 13.49 47.54 -9.78
CA ALA A 170 14.92 47.48 -9.49
C ALA A 170 15.21 46.91 -8.10
N LEU A 171 16.32 46.18 -7.95
CA LEU A 171 16.70 45.57 -6.67
C LEU A 171 17.05 46.61 -5.60
N HIS A 172 17.58 47.79 -5.97
CA HIS A 172 17.94 48.83 -5.02
C HIS A 172 16.73 49.38 -4.23
N GLU A 173 15.51 49.34 -4.79
CA GLU A 173 14.28 49.71 -4.07
C GLU A 173 14.10 48.90 -2.76
N LEU A 174 14.56 47.64 -2.75
CA LEU A 174 14.48 46.77 -1.58
C LEU A 174 15.59 47.11 -0.58
N ALA A 175 16.80 47.43 -1.05
CA ALA A 175 17.90 47.91 -0.20
C ALA A 175 17.58 49.27 0.45
N GLU A 176 16.83 50.13 -0.23
CA GLU A 176 16.35 51.44 0.26
C GLU A 176 15.18 51.29 1.26
N LYS A 177 14.28 50.31 1.04
CA LYS A 177 13.35 49.83 2.08
C LYS A 177 14.05 49.11 3.24
N GLY A 178 15.38 48.95 3.15
CA GLY A 178 16.28 48.47 4.20
C GLY A 178 16.37 46.96 4.34
N TYR A 179 16.09 46.19 3.29
CA TYR A 179 16.50 44.79 3.26
C TYR A 179 18.04 44.72 3.20
N ASP A 180 18.64 43.92 4.09
CA ASP A 180 20.10 43.85 4.29
C ASP A 180 20.75 42.94 3.24
N LEU A 181 19.97 41.97 2.73
CA LEU A 181 20.35 41.00 1.71
C LEU A 181 19.19 40.78 0.75
N ILE A 182 19.50 40.67 -0.54
CA ILE A 182 18.54 40.32 -1.59
C ILE A 182 18.96 38.99 -2.23
N ILE A 183 18.02 38.08 -2.45
CA ILE A 183 18.23 36.83 -3.18
C ILE A 183 17.41 36.94 -4.47
N ASN A 184 18.09 37.07 -5.61
CA ASN A 184 17.45 37.25 -6.91
C ASN A 184 17.21 35.88 -7.58
N CYS A 185 15.96 35.41 -7.50
CA CYS A 185 15.44 34.19 -8.12
C CYS A 185 14.40 34.50 -9.23
N SER A 186 14.47 35.69 -9.83
CA SER A 186 13.45 36.23 -10.74
C SER A 186 13.32 35.51 -12.10
N GLY A 187 14.18 34.52 -12.39
CA GLY A 187 14.13 33.75 -13.63
C GLY A 187 14.39 34.64 -14.84
N LEU A 188 13.39 34.78 -15.72
CA LEU A 188 13.46 35.65 -16.90
C LEU A 188 13.54 37.12 -16.54
N GLY A 189 12.95 37.53 -15.41
CA GLY A 189 13.01 38.91 -14.92
C GLY A 189 14.43 39.42 -14.67
N ALA A 190 15.42 38.53 -14.49
CA ALA A 190 16.82 38.92 -14.33
C ALA A 190 17.40 39.64 -15.57
N ARG A 191 16.84 39.40 -16.76
CA ARG A 191 17.19 40.10 -18.00
C ARG A 191 16.99 41.62 -17.89
N GLU A 192 15.97 42.04 -17.15
CA GLU A 192 15.62 43.44 -16.92
C GLU A 192 16.16 43.93 -15.57
N LEU A 193 15.88 43.20 -14.49
CA LEU A 193 16.23 43.57 -13.10
C LEU A 193 17.72 43.79 -12.85
N VAL A 194 18.60 43.07 -13.57
CA VAL A 194 20.06 43.13 -13.44
C VAL A 194 20.77 43.17 -14.79
N ALA A 195 20.04 43.56 -15.86
CA ALA A 195 20.55 43.69 -17.23
C ALA A 195 21.26 42.44 -17.80
N ASP A 196 20.96 41.24 -17.29
CA ASP A 196 21.59 40.00 -17.75
C ASP A 196 21.03 39.53 -19.09
N LYS A 197 21.56 40.12 -20.17
CA LYS A 197 21.18 39.84 -21.56
C LYS A 197 21.44 38.39 -21.99
N THR A 198 22.21 37.61 -21.22
CA THR A 198 22.45 36.18 -21.48
C THR A 198 21.25 35.31 -21.11
N VAL A 199 20.28 35.87 -20.37
CA VAL A 199 19.01 35.20 -20.07
C VAL A 199 18.05 35.31 -21.27
N THR A 200 17.64 34.17 -21.82
CA THR A 200 16.71 34.06 -22.95
C THR A 200 15.48 33.22 -22.57
N PRO A 201 14.30 33.47 -23.17
CA PRO A 201 13.17 32.57 -23.02
C PRO A 201 13.41 31.30 -23.82
N ILE A 202 13.02 30.19 -23.24
CA ILE A 202 12.88 28.91 -23.92
C ILE A 202 11.41 28.51 -23.77
N ARG A 203 10.63 28.72 -24.83
CA ARG A 203 9.20 28.36 -24.87
C ARG A 203 9.05 26.85 -24.80
N GLY A 204 8.14 26.41 -23.95
CA GLY A 204 7.75 25.02 -23.79
C GLY A 204 6.25 24.86 -23.73
N GLN A 205 5.70 24.18 -24.73
CA GLN A 205 4.31 23.73 -24.76
C GLN A 205 4.21 22.27 -24.30
N VAL A 206 3.20 21.97 -23.49
CA VAL A 206 2.86 20.61 -23.01
C VAL A 206 1.36 20.38 -23.00
N TYR A 207 0.98 19.10 -23.04
CA TYR A 207 -0.37 18.61 -22.83
C TYR A 207 -0.46 17.79 -21.55
N LYS A 208 -1.56 17.96 -20.81
CA LYS A 208 -1.97 17.03 -19.76
C LYS A 208 -3.11 16.16 -20.27
N VAL A 209 -2.97 14.85 -20.16
CA VAL A 209 -4.00 13.87 -20.58
C VAL A 209 -4.37 12.93 -19.43
N LYS A 210 -5.62 12.46 -19.40
CA LYS A 210 -6.06 11.41 -18.47
C LYS A 210 -5.71 10.04 -19.05
N ALA A 211 -4.56 9.50 -18.64
CA ALA A 211 -4.06 8.17 -19.02
C ALA A 211 -3.62 7.38 -17.77
N PRO A 212 -4.56 6.93 -16.91
CA PRO A 212 -4.24 6.29 -15.63
C PRO A 212 -3.49 4.95 -15.74
N TRP A 213 -3.39 4.36 -16.95
CA TRP A 213 -2.57 3.18 -17.23
C TRP A 213 -1.07 3.47 -17.35
N THR A 214 -0.67 4.71 -17.66
CA THR A 214 0.75 5.07 -17.79
C THR A 214 1.39 5.22 -16.40
N LYS A 215 2.48 4.47 -16.17
CA LYS A 215 3.08 4.28 -14.84
C LYS A 215 4.62 4.24 -14.84
N HIS A 216 5.24 4.72 -15.90
CA HIS A 216 6.67 4.96 -16.06
C HIS A 216 6.85 6.21 -16.93
N CYS A 217 7.95 6.93 -16.74
CA CYS A 217 8.35 8.00 -17.62
C CYS A 217 9.05 7.42 -18.85
N LEU A 218 8.80 8.01 -20.01
CA LEU A 218 9.49 7.68 -21.26
C LEU A 218 10.00 8.98 -21.88
N LEU A 219 11.31 9.07 -22.09
CA LEU A 219 12.00 10.20 -22.69
C LEU A 219 12.63 9.74 -24.00
N VAL A 220 12.34 10.44 -25.09
CA VAL A 220 12.97 10.27 -26.39
C VAL A 220 13.74 11.55 -26.68
N ASP A 221 15.07 11.48 -26.59
CA ASP A 221 15.95 12.55 -27.06
C ASP A 221 16.26 12.28 -28.55
N ASP A 222 15.40 12.83 -29.41
CA ASP A 222 15.64 13.06 -30.82
C ASP A 222 15.51 14.58 -31.10
N ASP A 223 15.78 15.02 -32.34
CA ASP A 223 15.71 16.44 -32.74
C ASP A 223 14.39 17.13 -32.36
N GLU A 224 13.31 16.36 -32.22
CA GLU A 224 11.94 16.82 -31.94
C GLU A 224 11.53 16.70 -30.46
N THR A 225 12.29 15.91 -29.69
CA THR A 225 12.23 15.61 -28.24
C THR A 225 10.82 15.38 -27.67
N TYR A 226 10.50 14.12 -27.42
CA TYR A 226 9.20 13.70 -26.87
C TYR A 226 9.35 13.09 -25.47
N TYR A 227 8.50 13.50 -24.53
CA TYR A 227 8.43 12.92 -23.20
C TYR A 227 7.01 12.65 -22.73
N ILE A 228 6.85 11.52 -22.04
CA ILE A 228 5.63 11.07 -21.40
C ILE A 228 5.97 10.93 -19.91
N ILE A 229 5.44 11.82 -19.06
CA ILE A 229 5.76 11.90 -17.64
C ILE A 229 4.46 11.76 -16.83
N PRO A 230 4.22 10.62 -16.15
CA PRO A 230 3.08 10.46 -15.27
C PRO A 230 3.17 11.36 -14.03
N ASN A 231 2.07 12.04 -13.75
CA ASN A 231 1.81 12.76 -12.51
C ASN A 231 0.74 12.01 -11.69
N VAL A 232 0.36 12.53 -10.51
CA VAL A 232 -0.58 11.86 -9.59
C VAL A 232 -1.95 11.63 -10.24
N GLU A 233 -2.48 12.63 -10.95
CA GLU A 233 -3.83 12.58 -11.54
C GLU A 233 -3.89 12.62 -13.08
N ASP A 234 -2.81 13.04 -13.72
CA ASP A 234 -2.72 13.18 -15.18
C ASP A 234 -1.35 12.70 -15.69
N VAL A 235 -1.18 12.70 -17.01
CA VAL A 235 0.10 12.41 -17.65
C VAL A 235 0.47 13.61 -18.48
N VAL A 236 1.65 14.18 -18.23
CA VAL A 236 2.20 15.26 -19.04
C VAL A 236 2.87 14.65 -20.27
N LEU A 237 2.29 14.94 -21.42
CA LEU A 237 2.87 14.78 -22.74
C LEU A 237 3.58 16.08 -23.10
N GLY A 238 4.87 16.04 -23.36
CA GLY A 238 5.60 17.20 -23.84
C GLY A 238 6.69 16.82 -24.83
N GLY A 239 7.40 17.80 -25.38
CA GLY A 239 7.09 19.23 -25.24
C GLY A 239 8.10 20.08 -25.97
N THR A 240 7.70 21.26 -26.45
CA THR A 240 8.59 22.05 -27.31
C THR A 240 9.85 22.54 -26.59
N HIS A 241 10.91 22.68 -27.39
CA HIS A 241 12.14 23.38 -27.06
C HIS A 241 12.38 24.47 -28.11
N GLN A 242 11.75 25.64 -27.92
CA GLN A 242 11.82 26.76 -28.85
C GLN A 242 12.58 27.93 -28.18
N GLU A 243 13.84 28.10 -28.53
CA GLU A 243 14.68 29.18 -28.01
C GLU A 243 14.29 30.55 -28.57
N ASN A 244 14.41 31.59 -27.76
CA ASN A 244 14.12 33.00 -28.09
C ASN A 244 12.65 33.29 -28.47
N ASP A 245 11.75 32.32 -28.31
CA ASP A 245 10.32 32.50 -28.49
C ASP A 245 9.66 32.99 -27.18
N TYR A 246 8.89 34.07 -27.27
CA TYR A 246 8.21 34.74 -26.15
C TYR A 246 6.70 34.45 -26.12
N ASP A 247 6.18 33.69 -27.09
CA ASP A 247 4.75 33.47 -27.27
C ASP A 247 4.18 32.47 -26.25
N CYS A 248 3.34 32.97 -25.34
CA CYS A 248 2.63 32.14 -24.35
C CYS A 248 1.29 31.56 -24.87
N THR A 249 0.92 31.77 -26.13
CA THR A 249 -0.30 31.19 -26.71
C THR A 249 -0.07 29.73 -27.12
N VAL A 250 -1.11 28.89 -27.05
CA VAL A 250 -1.06 27.48 -27.50
C VAL A 250 -1.08 27.44 -29.01
N ARG A 251 -0.11 26.76 -29.63
CA ARG A 251 -0.07 26.51 -31.08
C ARG A 251 -0.64 25.14 -31.40
N GLU A 252 -1.48 25.06 -32.42
CA GLU A 252 -2.14 23.81 -32.83
C GLU A 252 -1.16 22.85 -33.53
N GLU A 253 -0.22 23.38 -34.31
CA GLU A 253 0.86 22.59 -34.94
C GLU A 253 1.75 21.88 -33.89
N ASP A 254 2.24 22.63 -32.89
CA ASP A 254 2.97 22.07 -31.75
C ASP A 254 2.15 21.03 -30.98
N SER A 255 0.84 21.25 -30.90
CA SER A 255 -0.10 20.38 -30.21
C SER A 255 -0.25 19.03 -30.92
N GLU A 256 -0.55 19.06 -32.21
CA GLU A 256 -0.67 17.86 -33.05
C GLU A 256 0.66 17.09 -33.08
N ARG A 257 1.79 17.80 -33.20
CA ARG A 257 3.14 17.22 -33.19
C ARG A 257 3.44 16.47 -31.88
N ILE A 258 3.25 17.11 -30.72
CA ILE A 258 3.44 16.47 -29.41
C ILE A 258 2.53 15.24 -29.27
N HIS A 259 1.24 15.38 -29.59
CA HIS A 259 0.29 14.29 -29.45
C HIS A 259 0.61 13.12 -30.39
N ALA A 260 0.93 13.39 -31.67
CA ALA A 260 1.29 12.37 -32.65
C ALA A 260 2.60 11.66 -32.29
N GLY A 261 3.61 12.38 -31.81
CA GLY A 261 4.88 11.80 -31.34
C GLY A 261 4.69 10.91 -30.11
N CYS A 262 3.99 11.39 -29.07
CA CYS A 262 3.69 10.56 -27.91
C CYS A 262 2.83 9.33 -28.28
N CYS A 263 1.87 9.47 -29.20
CA CYS A 263 1.04 8.36 -29.70
C CYS A 263 1.76 7.40 -30.67
N ARG A 264 2.89 7.80 -31.28
CA ARG A 264 3.78 6.93 -32.05
C ARG A 264 4.49 5.96 -31.11
N VAL A 265 5.03 6.51 -30.03
CA VAL A 265 5.81 5.78 -29.03
C VAL A 265 4.92 4.96 -28.09
N MET A 266 3.78 5.51 -27.65
CA MET A 266 2.81 4.83 -26.79
C MET A 266 1.39 4.89 -27.40
N PRO A 267 1.02 3.93 -28.26
CA PRO A 267 -0.25 3.97 -29.02
C PRO A 267 -1.53 4.02 -28.17
N SER A 268 -1.49 3.59 -26.90
CA SER A 268 -2.63 3.68 -25.98
C SER A 268 -3.04 5.12 -25.64
N LEU A 269 -2.14 6.09 -25.80
CA LEU A 269 -2.45 7.52 -25.58
C LEU A 269 -3.48 8.07 -26.58
N LYS A 270 -3.71 7.42 -27.73
CA LYS A 270 -4.74 7.83 -28.70
C LYS A 270 -6.17 7.81 -28.14
N ALA A 271 -6.41 7.06 -27.07
CA ALA A 271 -7.69 6.99 -26.38
C ALA A 271 -7.73 7.87 -25.11
N ALA A 272 -6.66 8.58 -24.78
CA ALA A 272 -6.59 9.42 -23.59
C ALA A 272 -7.35 10.74 -23.80
N GLN A 273 -8.13 11.15 -22.81
CA GLN A 273 -8.81 12.44 -22.84
C GLN A 273 -7.81 13.57 -22.55
N ILE A 274 -7.74 14.57 -23.43
CA ILE A 274 -6.97 15.79 -23.19
C ILE A 274 -7.67 16.61 -22.10
N SER A 275 -6.92 16.99 -21.06
CA SER A 275 -7.42 17.78 -19.93
C SER A 275 -7.02 19.25 -19.98
N ARG A 276 -5.79 19.56 -20.42
CA ARG A 276 -5.27 20.93 -20.50
C ARG A 276 -4.10 21.03 -21.47
N ALA A 277 -4.07 22.07 -22.29
CA ALA A 277 -2.86 22.58 -22.94
C ALA A 277 -2.22 23.66 -22.07
N TRP A 278 -0.88 23.72 -22.03
CA TRP A 278 -0.15 24.77 -21.31
C TRP A 278 1.12 25.16 -22.06
N VAL A 279 1.47 26.45 -21.98
CA VAL A 279 2.70 27.03 -22.51
C VAL A 279 3.34 27.88 -21.44
N GLY A 280 4.67 27.82 -21.33
CA GLY A 280 5.41 28.75 -20.49
C GLY A 280 6.87 28.90 -20.92
N LEU A 281 7.49 29.96 -20.42
CA LEU A 281 8.83 30.39 -20.81
C LEU A 281 9.84 30.03 -19.73
N ARG A 282 10.75 29.12 -20.03
CA ARG A 282 11.83 28.70 -19.12
C ARG A 282 12.99 29.70 -19.19
N PRO A 283 13.66 30.04 -18.07
CA PRO A 283 14.80 30.95 -18.07
C PRO A 283 16.08 30.24 -18.53
N GLY A 284 16.29 30.21 -19.84
CA GLY A 284 17.54 29.77 -20.47
C GLY A 284 18.68 30.73 -20.15
N ARG A 285 19.88 30.19 -19.96
CA ARG A 285 21.14 30.93 -19.76
C ARG A 285 22.31 29.98 -20.06
N PRO A 286 23.45 30.45 -20.62
CA PRO A 286 24.61 29.58 -20.87
C PRO A 286 25.16 28.87 -19.63
N ARG A 287 24.96 29.43 -18.44
CA ARG A 287 25.32 28.80 -17.15
C ARG A 287 24.36 29.25 -16.06
N VAL A 288 23.98 28.36 -15.13
CA VAL A 288 23.24 28.73 -13.91
C VAL A 288 24.01 29.80 -13.15
N ARG A 289 23.38 30.94 -12.86
CA ARG A 289 24.00 32.01 -12.07
C ARG A 289 23.67 31.80 -10.60
N LEU A 290 24.63 31.24 -9.86
CA LEU A 290 24.60 31.11 -8.40
C LEU A 290 25.87 31.71 -7.79
N GLU A 291 25.80 32.96 -7.37
CA GLU A 291 26.93 33.75 -6.85
C GLU A 291 26.47 34.94 -5.99
N CYS A 292 27.37 35.50 -5.18
CA CYS A 292 27.12 36.73 -4.43
C CYS A 292 27.83 37.92 -5.08
N GLU A 293 27.09 39.01 -5.29
CA GLU A 293 27.56 40.27 -5.87
C GLU A 293 27.26 41.43 -4.89
N ASN A 294 28.13 42.44 -4.85
CA ASN A 294 27.86 43.70 -4.15
C ASN A 294 27.39 44.73 -5.19
N LEU A 295 26.15 45.16 -5.11
CA LEU A 295 25.60 46.21 -5.99
C LEU A 295 25.53 47.54 -5.26
N ARG A 296 25.64 48.65 -6.02
CA ARG A 296 25.49 50.01 -5.50
C ARG A 296 24.19 50.63 -6.01
N ALA A 297 23.39 51.18 -5.10
CA ALA A 297 22.18 51.93 -5.42
C ALA A 297 22.52 53.30 -6.06
N PRO A 298 21.58 53.93 -6.80
CA PRO A 298 21.77 55.30 -7.30
C PRO A 298 22.07 56.32 -6.19
N THR A 299 21.60 56.04 -4.98
CA THR A 299 21.86 56.78 -3.73
C THR A 299 23.27 56.57 -3.15
N GLY A 300 24.14 55.78 -3.80
CA GLY A 300 25.49 55.47 -3.36
C GLY A 300 25.61 54.34 -2.34
N LYS A 301 24.49 53.88 -1.76
CA LYS A 301 24.45 52.78 -0.78
C LYS A 301 24.79 51.44 -1.42
N GLU A 302 25.75 50.72 -0.85
CA GLU A 302 26.06 49.35 -1.24
C GLU A 302 25.14 48.33 -0.55
N PHE A 303 24.77 47.28 -1.27
CA PHE A 303 23.92 46.19 -0.78
C PHE A 303 24.33 44.85 -1.42
N LYS A 304 24.15 43.77 -0.67
CA LYS A 304 24.52 42.42 -1.11
C LYS A 304 23.36 41.76 -1.85
N VAL A 305 23.67 41.12 -2.98
CA VAL A 305 22.74 40.31 -3.75
C VAL A 305 23.31 38.92 -3.98
N ILE A 306 22.55 37.88 -3.68
CA ILE A 306 22.84 36.52 -4.13
C ILE A 306 21.97 36.24 -5.36
N HIS A 307 22.59 36.02 -6.51
CA HIS A 307 21.90 35.57 -7.71
C HIS A 307 21.66 34.07 -7.63
N ASN A 308 20.47 33.62 -8.02
CA ASN A 308 20.11 32.21 -8.11
C ASN A 308 19.05 32.02 -9.23
N TYR A 309 19.48 32.11 -10.50
CA TYR A 309 18.61 32.05 -11.67
C TYR A 309 19.30 31.44 -12.91
N GLY A 310 18.56 31.29 -14.02
CA GLY A 310 19.08 30.72 -15.28
C GLY A 310 19.16 29.19 -15.28
N HIS A 311 18.15 28.52 -14.71
CA HIS A 311 18.11 27.06 -14.51
C HIS A 311 17.60 26.28 -15.73
N GLY A 312 17.22 26.94 -16.83
CA GLY A 312 16.65 26.29 -18.01
C GLY A 312 15.46 25.39 -17.66
N GLY A 313 15.50 24.15 -18.13
CA GLY A 313 14.52 23.11 -17.80
C GLY A 313 14.70 22.46 -16.41
N SER A 314 15.84 22.68 -15.75
CA SER A 314 16.26 21.96 -14.54
C SER A 314 15.84 22.62 -13.22
N GLY A 315 14.87 23.54 -13.24
CA GLY A 315 14.44 24.26 -12.04
C GLY A 315 14.06 23.33 -10.88
N VAL A 316 13.25 22.30 -11.13
CA VAL A 316 12.86 21.30 -10.12
C VAL A 316 14.05 20.39 -9.74
N THR A 317 14.90 20.03 -10.70
CA THR A 317 16.07 19.16 -10.53
C THR A 317 17.12 19.73 -9.56
N LEU A 318 17.29 21.06 -9.53
CA LEU A 318 18.37 21.73 -8.78
C LEU A 318 17.88 22.56 -7.57
N CYS A 319 16.57 22.75 -7.42
CA CYS A 319 15.98 23.76 -6.52
C CYS A 319 16.47 23.73 -5.07
N TRP A 320 16.67 22.56 -4.48
CA TRP A 320 17.10 22.45 -3.08
C TRP A 320 18.63 22.51 -2.94
N GLY A 321 19.35 21.94 -3.90
CA GLY A 321 20.82 22.02 -3.96
C GLY A 321 21.32 23.45 -4.06
N CYS A 322 20.75 24.25 -4.99
CA CYS A 322 21.07 25.66 -5.10
C CYS A 322 20.65 26.45 -3.85
N ALA A 323 19.51 26.10 -3.23
CA ALA A 323 19.05 26.75 -1.99
C ALA A 323 19.98 26.48 -0.77
N VAL A 324 20.60 25.30 -0.69
CA VAL A 324 21.61 24.98 0.33
C VAL A 324 22.86 25.84 0.12
N ASP A 325 23.29 26.04 -1.12
CA ASP A 325 24.41 26.92 -1.47
C ASP A 325 24.11 28.39 -1.16
N VAL A 326 22.88 28.88 -1.39
CA VAL A 326 22.45 30.22 -0.96
C VAL A 326 22.61 30.37 0.57
N VAL A 327 22.21 29.35 1.35
CA VAL A 327 22.41 29.35 2.81
C VAL A 327 23.89 29.39 3.17
N GLU A 328 24.73 28.63 2.47
CA GLU A 328 26.18 28.59 2.73
C GLU A 328 26.88 29.90 2.35
N MET A 329 26.49 30.53 1.24
CA MET A 329 26.94 31.89 0.91
C MET A 329 26.60 32.86 2.04
N ILE A 330 25.38 32.80 2.60
CA ILE A 330 24.95 33.65 3.71
C ILE A 330 25.78 33.40 4.98
N ARG A 331 26.17 32.16 5.30
CA ARG A 331 27.09 31.88 6.42
C ARG A 331 28.46 32.52 6.21
N ASN A 332 28.96 32.49 4.97
CA ASN A 332 30.26 33.03 4.59
C ASN A 332 30.25 34.56 4.36
N LEU A 333 29.07 35.20 4.36
CA LEU A 333 28.97 36.65 4.50
C LEU A 333 29.43 37.04 5.91
N LYS A 334 30.72 37.39 6.05
CA LYS A 334 31.15 38.25 7.15
C LYS A 334 30.22 39.46 7.19
N VAL A 335 29.51 39.61 8.31
CA VAL A 335 28.70 40.78 8.63
C VAL A 335 29.57 41.67 9.52
N PRO A 336 30.14 42.78 9.01
CA PRO A 336 30.54 43.87 9.87
C PRO A 336 29.27 44.42 10.55
N GLU A 337 29.41 44.95 11.76
CA GLU A 337 28.29 45.50 12.57
C GLU A 337 27.33 44.46 13.20
N LEU A 338 27.85 43.62 14.10
CA LEU A 338 27.06 43.17 15.26
C LEU A 338 27.82 43.16 16.61
N ASN A 339 28.94 43.90 16.71
CA ASN A 339 29.74 44.06 17.93
C ASN A 339 29.77 45.53 18.38
N SER A 340 28.76 46.01 19.11
CA SER A 340 28.80 47.36 19.73
C SER A 340 27.84 47.60 20.92
N LYS A 341 27.24 46.55 21.51
CA LYS A 341 26.33 46.69 22.68
C LYS A 341 26.60 45.77 23.87
N LEU A 342 27.76 45.11 23.90
CA LEU A 342 28.28 44.40 25.07
C LEU A 342 29.80 44.61 25.13
N SER A 343 30.20 45.73 25.71
CA SER A 343 31.59 46.00 26.11
C SER A 343 31.59 46.57 27.51
N GLU A 344 31.97 45.75 28.50
CA GLU A 344 32.63 46.17 29.74
C GLU A 344 33.02 44.92 30.55
N GLY A 345 34.32 44.71 30.77
CA GLY A 345 34.85 43.69 31.70
C GLY A 345 36.04 42.88 31.19
N ALA A 346 37.23 43.14 31.76
CA ALA A 346 38.47 42.34 31.75
C ALA A 346 39.15 42.11 30.37
N THR A 347 40.15 42.91 29.96
CA THR A 347 41.60 42.89 30.33
C THR A 347 42.38 41.71 29.76
N ASP A 348 43.39 42.04 28.93
CA ASP A 348 44.75 41.49 28.76
C ASP A 348 44.93 39.94 28.74
N ASP A 349 45.77 39.33 27.88
CA ASP A 349 47.10 39.79 27.45
C ASP A 349 47.62 39.01 26.20
N GLU A 350 48.81 39.40 25.74
CA GLU A 350 49.78 38.71 24.87
C GLU A 350 49.56 38.50 23.35
N SER A 351 50.61 38.86 22.63
CA SER A 351 50.81 38.81 21.17
C SER A 351 51.87 37.77 20.77
N VAL A 352 51.68 37.02 19.67
CA VAL A 352 52.78 36.44 18.87
C VAL A 352 52.44 36.48 17.37
N SER A 353 53.46 36.68 16.54
CA SER A 353 53.46 36.95 15.09
C SER A 353 53.54 35.71 14.17
N GLU A 354 53.29 35.93 12.87
CA GLU A 354 53.99 35.46 11.64
C GLU A 354 55.00 34.28 11.72
N SER A 355 55.17 33.36 10.75
CA SER A 355 54.65 33.19 9.36
C SER A 355 54.86 31.75 8.82
N ASP A 356 54.45 31.51 7.55
CA ASP A 356 55.06 30.63 6.53
C ASP A 356 54.72 29.12 6.30
N THR A 357 54.19 28.90 5.09
CA THR A 357 54.51 27.86 4.07
C THR A 357 54.17 26.35 4.24
N SER A 358 53.24 25.90 3.38
CA SER A 358 53.21 24.66 2.57
C SER A 358 53.79 23.33 3.09
N PHE A 359 52.99 22.25 3.12
CA PHE A 359 52.85 21.26 2.01
C PHE A 359 51.83 20.15 2.35
N ALA A 360 51.53 19.30 1.35
CA ALA A 360 50.95 17.94 1.44
C ALA A 360 49.44 17.75 1.66
N GLU A 361 48.86 17.06 0.67
CA GLU A 361 47.56 16.43 0.61
C GLU A 361 47.31 15.41 1.75
N ARG A 362 46.09 15.41 2.32
CA ARG A 362 45.27 14.19 2.54
C ARG A 362 43.87 14.52 3.05
N SER A 363 42.91 13.69 2.63
CA SER A 363 41.65 13.38 3.32
C SER A 363 40.73 14.56 3.73
N ARG A 364 39.77 14.90 2.88
CA ARG A 364 38.51 15.57 3.30
C ARG A 364 37.34 14.60 3.23
N GLU A 365 37.14 13.81 4.27
CA GLU A 365 35.84 13.21 4.54
C GLU A 365 34.90 14.29 5.07
N SER A 366 33.77 14.51 4.38
CA SER A 366 32.78 15.52 4.78
C SER A 366 31.91 15.01 5.94
N ALA A 367 32.25 15.41 7.16
CA ALA A 367 31.38 15.22 8.32
C ALA A 367 30.16 16.17 8.23
N PHE A 368 28.95 15.61 8.17
CA PHE A 368 27.70 16.35 8.35
C PHE A 368 27.07 15.99 9.70
N PRO A 369 26.82 16.96 10.61
CA PRO A 369 26.18 16.70 11.90
C PRO A 369 24.66 16.46 11.76
N ASN A 370 24.13 15.57 12.61
CA ASN A 370 22.69 15.32 12.74
C ASN A 370 21.95 16.58 13.25
N TRP A 371 20.84 16.92 12.60
CA TRP A 371 19.83 17.84 13.15
C TRP A 371 18.87 17.07 14.07
N ASN A 372 19.03 17.23 15.38
CA ASN A 372 18.04 16.83 16.40
C ASN A 372 18.31 17.61 17.70
N SER A 373 17.61 18.73 17.94
CA SER A 373 17.47 19.36 19.28
C SER A 373 16.46 20.53 19.29
N ILE A 374 15.24 20.25 19.74
CA ILE A 374 14.34 21.10 20.53
C ILE A 374 13.56 20.05 21.37
N VAL A 375 13.47 20.02 22.71
CA VAL A 375 13.42 21.05 23.76
C VAL A 375 14.27 20.60 25.01
N PRO A 376 14.27 21.28 26.17
CA PRO A 376 15.50 21.69 26.88
C PRO A 376 16.09 20.64 27.84
N ASP A 377 17.37 20.86 28.17
CA ASP A 377 18.11 20.18 29.25
C ASP A 377 18.06 21.05 30.53
N ASP A 378 18.14 20.41 31.70
CA ASP A 378 18.47 21.09 32.95
C ASP A 378 19.32 20.14 33.80
N SER A 379 20.60 20.50 33.96
CA SER A 379 21.63 19.60 34.48
C SER A 379 22.58 20.30 35.44
N SER A 380 22.80 19.69 36.61
CA SER A 380 23.92 20.01 37.51
C SER A 380 24.40 18.73 38.19
N HIS A 381 25.47 18.08 37.71
CA HIS A 381 26.87 18.37 38.03
C HIS A 381 27.27 18.09 39.50
N ILE A 382 28.07 17.04 39.74
CA ILE A 382 29.47 17.10 40.23
C ILE A 382 30.05 15.70 40.53
N SER A 383 31.38 15.63 40.62
CA SER A 383 32.26 14.48 40.42
C SER A 383 32.74 13.75 41.69
N SER A 384 32.95 12.43 41.52
CA SER A 384 34.01 11.58 42.10
C SER A 384 34.60 11.81 43.51
N ARG A 385 34.43 10.76 44.35
CA ARG A 385 35.41 10.16 45.29
C ARG A 385 36.04 11.03 46.41
N ILE A 386 35.78 10.66 47.67
CA ILE A 386 36.76 10.02 48.60
C ILE A 386 36.03 9.49 49.86
N ASN A 387 36.79 8.82 50.74
CA ASN A 387 36.43 7.81 51.73
C ASN A 387 35.89 8.31 53.11
N ASP A 388 35.39 7.32 53.88
CA ASP A 388 35.44 7.15 55.35
C ASP A 388 34.50 7.90 56.34
N ARG A 389 33.65 7.07 56.99
CA ARG A 389 33.48 6.87 58.46
C ARG A 389 32.78 7.89 59.38
N ILE A 390 31.87 7.32 60.20
CA ILE A 390 31.37 7.76 61.54
C ILE A 390 30.48 9.03 61.51
N GLY A 391 29.32 9.11 62.18
CA GLY A 391 28.52 8.14 62.96
C GLY A 391 27.51 8.87 63.87
N VAL A 392 26.51 8.16 64.43
CA VAL A 392 25.69 8.56 65.63
C VAL A 392 24.77 9.79 65.42
N ILE A 393 23.46 9.65 65.12
CA ILE A 393 22.29 9.32 65.99
C ILE A 393 21.66 10.55 66.71
N LYS A 394 20.30 10.59 66.72
CA LYS A 394 19.35 11.49 67.43
C LYS A 394 19.18 12.92 66.83
N HIS A 395 18.00 13.56 66.89
CA HIS A 395 16.68 13.15 67.44
C HIS A 395 15.55 13.71 66.55
N ASP A 396 14.50 12.91 66.33
CA ASP A 396 13.17 13.34 65.88
C ASP A 396 12.29 13.55 67.13
N PRO A 397 11.54 14.67 67.22
CA PRO A 397 10.08 14.62 67.43
C PRO A 397 9.31 15.76 66.71
N GLU A 398 8.00 15.74 66.42
CA GLU A 398 6.93 14.76 66.69
C GLU A 398 5.71 14.98 65.76
N ASN A 399 5.01 13.88 65.41
CA ASN A 399 3.56 13.60 65.55
C ASN A 399 2.48 14.73 65.42
N CYS A 400 1.22 14.47 65.04
CA CYS A 400 0.42 13.24 64.86
C CYS A 400 -0.62 13.48 63.73
N LYS A 401 -0.83 12.60 62.74
CA LYS A 401 -1.68 11.38 62.78
C LYS A 401 -3.06 11.52 63.42
N TRP A 402 -4.11 11.27 62.63
CA TRP A 402 -5.09 10.19 62.87
C TRP A 402 -5.36 9.51 61.51
N LYS A 403 -5.22 8.18 61.29
CA LYS A 403 -5.88 6.98 61.88
C LYS A 403 -7.35 6.83 61.43
N VAL A 404 -7.93 5.64 61.23
CA VAL A 404 -7.48 4.22 61.07
C VAL A 404 -8.72 3.45 60.51
N THR A 405 -8.65 2.28 59.85
CA THR A 405 -8.60 0.93 60.45
C THR A 405 -8.28 -0.14 59.39
N MET A 406 -7.43 -1.10 59.77
CA MET A 406 -7.73 -2.52 59.56
C MET A 406 -8.08 -3.14 60.92
N ASP A 407 -8.77 -4.28 60.89
CA ASP A 407 -8.82 -5.37 61.87
C ASP A 407 -9.39 -6.56 61.06
N LYS A 408 -9.14 -7.86 61.28
CA LYS A 408 -8.23 -8.71 62.09
C LYS A 408 -8.60 -10.17 61.68
N SER A 409 -7.85 -11.26 61.85
CA SER A 409 -6.43 -11.58 62.10
C SER A 409 -6.28 -13.12 62.04
N GLU A 410 -5.07 -13.64 62.30
CA GLU A 410 -4.75 -15.04 62.71
C GLU A 410 -4.62 -16.13 61.60
N ASN A 411 -3.64 -17.05 61.64
CA ASN A 411 -2.39 -17.09 62.45
C ASN A 411 -1.29 -18.01 61.84
N THR A 412 -0.01 -17.63 62.07
CA THR A 412 1.26 -18.40 62.23
C THR A 412 1.46 -19.78 61.54
N GLU A 413 2.55 -20.10 60.80
CA GLU A 413 4.02 -20.05 61.06
C GLU A 413 4.52 -20.94 62.24
N PRO A 414 5.82 -21.37 62.29
CA PRO A 414 6.50 -22.35 61.41
C PRO A 414 7.28 -23.43 62.25
N LEU A 415 8.18 -24.27 61.68
CA LEU A 415 9.49 -24.75 62.26
C LEU A 415 10.07 -26.07 61.68
N TYR A 416 11.35 -26.30 62.03
CA TYR A 416 12.31 -27.43 61.84
C TYR A 416 13.34 -27.27 60.70
N GLU A 417 14.61 -26.92 60.94
CA GLU A 417 15.72 -27.64 61.66
C GLU A 417 16.12 -28.95 60.96
N GLU A 418 17.22 -28.98 60.20
CA GLU A 418 18.62 -29.26 60.61
C GLU A 418 18.97 -30.74 60.88
N SER A 419 19.91 -31.31 60.10
CA SER A 419 21.22 -31.80 60.62
C SER A 419 22.05 -32.72 59.67
N ASN A 420 23.34 -32.37 59.55
CA ASN A 420 24.56 -33.21 59.54
C ASN A 420 24.84 -34.43 58.61
N THR A 421 25.93 -34.26 57.83
CA THR A 421 27.04 -35.24 57.58
C THR A 421 26.80 -36.48 56.68
N LYS A 422 27.78 -37.11 55.99
CA LYS A 422 29.27 -37.02 55.93
C LYS A 422 29.79 -37.73 54.65
N ARG A 423 30.67 -37.10 53.83
CA ARG A 423 31.97 -37.67 53.39
C ARG A 423 32.79 -36.77 52.43
N CYS A 424 33.99 -36.43 52.89
CA CYS A 424 35.22 -36.06 52.17
C CYS A 424 35.57 -37.06 51.04
N LYS A 425 36.49 -36.82 50.07
CA LYS A 425 37.57 -35.83 49.76
C LYS A 425 37.92 -36.06 48.26
N GLY A 426 38.58 -35.20 47.49
CA GLY A 426 39.14 -33.85 47.68
C GLY A 426 39.80 -33.37 46.36
N ASP A 427 40.21 -32.10 46.33
CA ASP A 427 41.16 -31.42 45.40
C ASP A 427 40.82 -31.45 43.87
N THR A 428 41.03 -30.39 43.06
CA THR A 428 42.00 -29.28 43.14
C THR A 428 41.45 -27.94 42.58
N VAL A 429 42.07 -26.85 43.04
CA VAL A 429 41.99 -25.40 42.67
C VAL A 429 41.64 -25.05 41.20
N GLU A 430 40.73 -24.07 40.98
CA GLU A 430 41.04 -22.81 40.25
C GLU A 430 39.92 -21.71 40.25
N THR A 431 40.33 -20.51 40.70
CA THR A 431 39.94 -19.15 40.29
C THR A 431 38.44 -18.74 40.15
N LEU A 432 37.91 -18.09 41.19
CA LEU A 432 36.61 -17.39 41.19
C LEU A 432 36.57 -16.18 40.24
N ARG A 433 35.72 -16.24 39.19
CA ARG A 433 35.24 -15.04 38.46
C ARG A 433 33.89 -14.59 39.02
N MET A 434 33.81 -13.34 39.48
CA MET A 434 32.56 -12.75 39.99
C MET A 434 31.44 -12.77 38.93
N THR A 435 30.31 -13.38 39.26
CA THR A 435 29.13 -13.46 38.40
C THR A 435 28.37 -12.13 38.37
N LYS A 436 28.42 -11.42 37.23
CA LYS A 436 27.62 -10.20 37.01
C LYS A 436 26.12 -10.52 37.19
N LYS A 437 25.43 -9.78 38.06
CA LYS A 437 23.96 -9.83 38.21
C LYS A 437 23.30 -9.73 36.81
N ARG A 438 22.57 -10.79 36.43
CA ARG A 438 22.00 -10.97 35.09
C ARG A 438 20.83 -9.99 34.91
N LYS A 439 21.02 -8.92 34.13
CA LYS A 439 19.94 -7.95 33.79
C LYS A 439 18.69 -8.73 33.32
N ARG A 440 17.55 -8.55 34.01
CA ARG A 440 16.23 -9.00 33.52
C ARG A 440 16.03 -8.41 32.12
N ARG A 441 15.63 -9.26 31.17
CA ARG A 441 15.34 -8.86 29.79
C ARG A 441 13.83 -8.71 29.64
N PHE A 442 13.40 -7.57 29.12
CA PHE A 442 12.00 -7.32 28.78
C PHE A 442 11.65 -8.02 27.47
N LEU A 443 10.40 -8.45 27.33
CA LEU A 443 9.82 -8.83 26.04
C LEU A 443 9.80 -7.60 25.12
N THR A 444 9.87 -7.83 23.81
CA THR A 444 9.84 -6.76 22.81
C THR A 444 8.73 -6.93 21.78
N ILE A 445 7.94 -5.88 21.60
CA ILE A 445 6.83 -5.83 20.63
C ILE A 445 7.11 -4.77 19.56
N CYS A 446 6.75 -5.05 18.32
CA CYS A 446 6.79 -4.08 17.24
C CYS A 446 5.36 -3.78 16.77
N THR A 447 4.94 -2.50 16.85
CA THR A 447 3.58 -2.05 16.46
C THR A 447 3.57 -1.02 15.32
N SER A 448 4.67 -0.94 14.55
CA SER A 448 4.83 -0.05 13.39
C SER A 448 3.67 -0.11 12.39
N SER A 449 3.11 -1.30 12.16
CA SER A 449 1.99 -1.56 11.26
C SER A 449 0.63 -1.65 11.97
N CYS A 450 0.51 -1.07 13.16
CA CYS A 450 -0.74 -1.01 13.93
C CYS A 450 -1.18 0.44 14.16
N LYS A 451 -2.46 0.75 13.96
CA LYS A 451 -3.03 2.09 14.23
C LYS A 451 -3.72 2.21 15.59
N TYR A 452 -3.84 1.13 16.34
CA TYR A 452 -4.66 1.08 17.55
C TYR A 452 -3.82 1.26 18.83
N ASP A 453 -3.93 2.43 19.46
CA ASP A 453 -3.16 2.75 20.69
C ASP A 453 -3.48 1.84 21.88
N VAL A 454 -4.66 1.21 21.90
CA VAL A 454 -5.00 0.21 22.93
C VAL A 454 -4.03 -0.97 22.92
N VAL A 455 -3.54 -1.40 21.75
CA VAL A 455 -2.54 -2.48 21.65
C VAL A 455 -1.22 -2.05 22.28
N ARG A 456 -0.78 -0.80 22.05
CA ARG A 456 0.42 -0.22 22.67
C ARG A 456 0.30 -0.14 24.19
N ARG A 457 -0.81 0.42 24.69
CA ARG A 457 -1.08 0.55 26.13
C ARG A 457 -1.07 -0.81 26.82
N VAL A 458 -1.80 -1.78 26.28
CA VAL A 458 -1.91 -3.13 26.85
C VAL A 458 -0.59 -3.87 26.81
N ALA A 459 0.18 -3.78 25.71
CA ALA A 459 1.49 -4.40 25.62
C ALA A 459 2.49 -3.78 26.62
N ALA A 460 2.45 -2.46 26.83
CA ALA A 460 3.25 -1.79 27.85
C ALA A 460 2.84 -2.20 29.27
N GLN A 461 1.54 -2.33 29.55
CA GLN A 461 1.01 -2.81 30.84
C GLN A 461 1.39 -4.28 31.12
N PHE A 462 1.46 -5.11 30.08
CA PHE A 462 2.00 -6.48 30.14
C PHE A 462 3.54 -6.53 30.33
N GLY A 463 4.23 -5.38 30.31
CA GLY A 463 5.68 -5.30 30.48
C GLY A 463 6.50 -5.56 29.21
N MET A 464 5.88 -5.48 28.03
CA MET A 464 6.60 -5.47 26.75
C MET A 464 7.15 -4.07 26.44
N LYS A 465 8.37 -4.02 25.90
CA LYS A 465 8.95 -2.78 25.38
C LYS A 465 8.68 -2.66 23.88
N GLU A 466 8.14 -1.53 23.45
CA GLU A 466 7.99 -1.22 22.02
C GLU A 466 9.35 -1.01 21.33
N VAL A 467 9.49 -1.57 20.13
CA VAL A 467 10.69 -1.48 19.28
C VAL A 467 10.33 -1.32 17.79
N THR A 468 11.28 -0.84 17.00
CA THR A 468 11.16 -0.72 15.53
C THR A 468 11.29 -2.08 14.83
N GLU A 469 10.83 -2.19 13.58
CA GLU A 469 10.93 -3.43 12.77
C GLU A 469 12.36 -3.94 12.61
N ASP A 470 13.30 -3.00 12.61
CA ASP A 470 14.74 -3.21 12.44
C ASP A 470 15.42 -3.75 13.70
N SER A 471 14.76 -3.59 14.85
CA SER A 471 15.20 -4.11 16.14
C SER A 471 14.85 -5.60 16.25
N SER A 472 15.50 -6.32 17.17
CA SER A 472 15.12 -7.72 17.42
C SER A 472 13.87 -7.81 18.28
N TRP A 473 12.69 -7.64 17.69
CA TRP A 473 11.38 -7.88 18.30
C TRP A 473 11.12 -9.37 18.56
N ASP A 474 10.25 -9.68 19.54
CA ASP A 474 9.72 -11.02 19.86
C ASP A 474 8.32 -11.20 19.29
N LEU A 475 7.48 -10.16 19.38
CA LEU A 475 6.14 -10.10 18.81
C LEU A 475 6.05 -9.00 17.74
N TYR A 476 5.51 -9.32 16.57
CA TYR A 476 5.11 -8.34 15.55
C TYR A 476 3.59 -8.24 15.51
N TRP A 477 3.05 -7.03 15.70
CA TRP A 477 1.62 -6.76 15.63
C TRP A 477 1.31 -5.85 14.45
N THR A 478 0.49 -6.35 13.52
CA THR A 478 0.06 -5.65 12.30
C THR A 478 -1.47 -5.68 12.19
N ASP A 479 -2.06 -4.60 11.67
CA ASP A 479 -3.48 -4.55 11.34
C ASP A 479 -3.79 -5.16 9.96
N LEU A 480 -2.76 -5.40 9.16
CA LEU A 480 -2.80 -5.96 7.80
C LEU A 480 -2.35 -7.43 7.79
N SER A 481 -2.90 -8.22 6.87
CA SER A 481 -2.48 -9.60 6.59
C SER A 481 -0.98 -9.70 6.27
N ILE A 482 -0.30 -10.71 6.82
CA ILE A 482 1.13 -10.92 6.58
C ILE A 482 1.43 -11.47 5.18
N SER A 483 2.53 -11.00 4.57
CA SER A 483 3.02 -11.50 3.27
C SER A 483 3.95 -12.71 3.43
N ILE A 484 4.00 -13.57 2.40
CA ILE A 484 4.79 -14.81 2.39
C ILE A 484 6.29 -14.52 2.51
N GLU A 485 6.76 -13.41 1.95
CA GLU A 485 8.16 -12.97 2.08
C GLU A 485 8.49 -12.68 3.55
N ARG A 486 7.65 -11.88 4.24
CA ARG A 486 7.88 -11.54 5.65
C ARG A 486 7.85 -12.78 6.54
N THR A 487 6.96 -13.76 6.28
CA THR A 487 6.95 -15.01 7.06
C THR A 487 8.24 -15.82 6.95
N LYS A 488 8.91 -15.80 5.79
CA LYS A 488 10.16 -16.55 5.55
C LYS A 488 11.38 -15.92 6.24
N ASP A 489 11.34 -14.62 6.47
CA ASP A 489 12.41 -13.88 7.17
C ASP A 489 12.31 -13.99 8.71
N MET A 490 11.21 -14.56 9.25
CA MET A 490 10.99 -14.71 10.69
C MET A 490 11.89 -15.77 11.31
N LYS A 491 12.49 -15.43 12.46
CA LYS A 491 13.32 -16.33 13.27
C LYS A 491 12.45 -17.18 14.19
N ARG A 492 12.90 -18.39 14.55
CA ARG A 492 12.15 -19.39 15.35
C ARG A 492 11.53 -18.90 16.68
N PHE A 493 12.07 -17.84 17.29
CA PHE A 493 11.54 -17.27 18.53
C PHE A 493 10.47 -16.18 18.31
N GLN A 494 10.27 -15.73 17.08
CA GLN A 494 9.41 -14.60 16.73
C GLN A 494 7.98 -15.05 16.48
N ARG A 495 7.00 -14.21 16.86
CA ARG A 495 5.58 -14.45 16.60
C ARG A 495 4.90 -13.28 15.91
N VAL A 496 3.82 -13.57 15.20
CA VAL A 496 2.95 -12.60 14.53
C VAL A 496 1.47 -12.90 14.74
N ASN A 497 0.64 -11.86 14.71
CA ASN A 497 -0.80 -11.91 14.97
C ASN A 497 -1.69 -12.27 13.75
N HIS A 498 -1.14 -12.90 12.70
CA HIS A 498 -1.89 -13.40 11.53
C HIS A 498 -1.28 -14.70 10.99
N PHE A 499 -2.11 -15.65 10.53
CA PHE A 499 -1.66 -16.80 9.75
C PHE A 499 -1.63 -16.52 8.24
N PRO A 500 -0.63 -17.04 7.50
CA PRO A 500 -0.69 -17.07 6.04
C PRO A 500 -1.84 -17.98 5.60
N GLY A 501 -2.76 -17.45 4.78
CA GLY A 501 -3.92 -18.19 4.25
C GLY A 501 -5.25 -17.97 4.97
N MET A 502 -5.31 -17.23 6.09
CA MET A 502 -6.58 -16.99 6.80
C MET A 502 -7.61 -16.16 5.99
N THR A 503 -7.17 -15.53 4.90
CA THR A 503 -8.03 -14.91 3.88
C THR A 503 -9.11 -15.85 3.34
N GLU A 504 -8.91 -17.18 3.37
CA GLU A 504 -9.88 -18.18 2.94
C GLU A 504 -11.23 -18.14 3.69
N ILE A 505 -11.24 -17.68 4.94
CA ILE A 505 -12.47 -17.42 5.71
C ILE A 505 -12.71 -15.93 6.00
N CYS A 506 -11.68 -15.09 5.91
CA CYS A 506 -11.80 -13.67 6.24
C CYS A 506 -12.14 -12.76 5.04
N ARG A 507 -12.03 -13.24 3.80
CA ARG A 507 -12.64 -12.60 2.62
C ARG A 507 -14.03 -13.20 2.39
N LYS A 508 -15.02 -12.35 2.12
CA LYS A 508 -16.42 -12.79 1.96
C LYS A 508 -16.62 -13.73 0.77
N ASP A 509 -15.92 -13.52 -0.34
CA ASP A 509 -16.02 -14.37 -1.54
C ASP A 509 -15.40 -15.77 -1.32
N LEU A 510 -14.25 -15.83 -0.65
CA LEU A 510 -13.60 -17.10 -0.28
C LEU A 510 -14.37 -17.84 0.81
N LEU A 511 -14.85 -17.14 1.84
CA LEU A 511 -15.71 -17.69 2.89
C LEU A 511 -16.96 -18.34 2.28
N ALA A 512 -17.63 -17.64 1.35
CA ALA A 512 -18.80 -18.16 0.67
C ALA A 512 -18.47 -19.40 -0.17
N ARG A 513 -17.36 -19.40 -0.93
CA ARG A 513 -16.90 -20.59 -1.69
C ARG A 513 -16.61 -21.78 -0.78
N ASN A 514 -15.81 -21.58 0.28
CA ASN A 514 -15.41 -22.64 1.20
C ASN A 514 -16.61 -23.21 1.97
N LEU A 515 -17.49 -22.37 2.51
CA LEU A 515 -18.70 -22.84 3.21
C LEU A 515 -19.72 -23.46 2.26
N ASN A 516 -19.88 -22.97 1.03
CA ASN A 516 -20.72 -23.63 0.02
C ASN A 516 -20.14 -25.00 -0.40
N ARG A 517 -18.81 -25.16 -0.50
CA ARG A 517 -18.15 -26.46 -0.72
C ARG A 517 -18.45 -27.41 0.44
N MET A 518 -18.22 -26.97 1.68
CA MET A 518 -18.49 -27.79 2.87
C MET A 518 -19.98 -28.11 3.05
N LEU A 519 -20.90 -27.23 2.63
CA LEU A 519 -22.34 -27.51 2.58
C LEU A 519 -22.73 -28.54 1.52
N LYS A 520 -21.99 -28.67 0.40
CA LYS A 520 -22.21 -29.75 -0.57
C LYS A 520 -21.72 -31.09 -0.02
N LEU A 521 -20.56 -31.12 0.63
CA LEU A 521 -19.96 -32.33 1.22
C LEU A 521 -20.70 -32.79 2.48
N PHE A 522 -21.13 -31.86 3.32
CA PHE A 522 -21.76 -32.10 4.63
C PHE A 522 -23.03 -31.25 4.80
N PRO A 523 -24.13 -31.56 4.09
CA PRO A 523 -25.33 -30.71 4.03
C PRO A 523 -26.06 -30.50 5.37
N ARG A 524 -25.89 -31.44 6.31
CA ARG A 524 -26.52 -31.37 7.64
C ARG A 524 -25.73 -30.45 8.57
N ASP A 525 -24.40 -30.45 8.48
CA ASP A 525 -23.51 -29.79 9.44
C ASP A 525 -23.20 -28.33 9.12
N TYR A 526 -23.12 -27.98 7.83
CA TYR A 526 -22.77 -26.62 7.37
C TYR A 526 -23.99 -25.72 7.10
N ASN A 527 -25.16 -26.09 7.64
CA ASN A 527 -26.43 -25.38 7.41
C ASN A 527 -26.56 -24.02 8.16
N PHE A 528 -25.48 -23.56 8.80
CA PHE A 528 -25.39 -22.33 9.59
C PHE A 528 -24.96 -21.09 8.79
N PHE A 529 -24.58 -21.25 7.52
CA PHE A 529 -24.27 -20.13 6.63
C PHE A 529 -25.46 -19.84 5.71
N PRO A 530 -25.93 -18.58 5.59
CA PRO A 530 -26.98 -18.24 4.63
C PRO A 530 -26.50 -18.53 3.21
N LYS A 531 -27.38 -19.10 2.36
CA LYS A 531 -27.00 -19.40 0.97
C LYS A 531 -26.54 -18.13 0.27
N THR A 532 -25.34 -18.21 -0.30
CA THR A 532 -24.59 -17.08 -0.84
C THR A 532 -24.07 -17.44 -2.23
N TRP A 533 -24.05 -16.47 -3.13
CA TRP A 533 -23.60 -16.56 -4.51
C TRP A 533 -22.57 -15.46 -4.79
N CYS A 534 -21.46 -15.80 -5.44
CA CYS A 534 -20.40 -14.87 -5.79
C CYS A 534 -20.58 -14.42 -7.25
N PHE A 535 -20.96 -13.15 -7.47
CA PHE A 535 -21.10 -12.58 -8.82
C PHE A 535 -19.73 -12.13 -9.36
N PRO A 536 -19.48 -12.26 -10.68
CA PRO A 536 -20.43 -12.68 -11.72
C PRO A 536 -20.64 -14.20 -11.84
N ALA A 537 -19.74 -15.02 -11.31
CA ALA A 537 -19.66 -16.46 -11.58
C ALA A 537 -20.95 -17.26 -11.26
N ASP A 538 -21.65 -16.90 -10.18
CA ASP A 538 -22.84 -17.62 -9.71
C ASP A 538 -24.17 -16.88 -10.03
N TYR A 539 -24.16 -15.87 -10.91
CA TYR A 539 -25.34 -15.04 -11.22
C TYR A 539 -26.52 -15.85 -11.80
N GLY A 540 -26.23 -16.80 -12.70
CA GLY A 540 -27.26 -17.67 -13.30
C GLY A 540 -27.98 -18.55 -12.26
N ASP A 541 -27.23 -19.08 -11.28
CA ASP A 541 -27.76 -19.89 -10.19
C ASP A 541 -28.63 -19.06 -9.24
N ALA A 542 -28.19 -17.83 -8.92
CA ALA A 542 -28.97 -16.91 -8.10
C ALA A 542 -30.28 -16.49 -8.79
N MET A 543 -30.23 -16.22 -10.11
CA MET A 543 -31.41 -15.89 -10.90
C MET A 543 -32.39 -17.07 -10.98
N THR A 544 -31.90 -18.29 -11.15
CA THR A 544 -32.72 -19.51 -11.14
C THR A 544 -33.35 -19.76 -9.77
N TYR A 545 -32.61 -19.52 -8.69
CA TYR A 545 -33.14 -19.56 -7.33
C TYR A 545 -34.22 -18.50 -7.09
N ALA A 546 -34.02 -17.25 -7.53
CA ALA A 546 -35.01 -16.19 -7.40
C ALA A 546 -36.29 -16.47 -8.20
N LYS A 547 -36.18 -17.01 -9.42
CA LYS A 547 -37.34 -17.43 -10.24
C LYS A 547 -38.22 -18.45 -9.52
N SER A 548 -37.62 -19.44 -8.85
CA SER A 548 -38.34 -20.48 -8.10
C SER A 548 -38.88 -20.03 -6.73
N ARG A 549 -38.39 -18.90 -6.18
CA ARG A 549 -38.75 -18.43 -4.83
C ARG A 549 -39.00 -16.91 -4.78
N ARG A 550 -40.03 -16.47 -5.52
CA ARG A 550 -40.38 -15.06 -5.81
C ARG A 550 -40.53 -14.10 -4.62
N SER A 551 -40.68 -14.59 -3.39
CA SER A 551 -40.87 -13.76 -2.18
C SER A 551 -39.61 -13.55 -1.34
N ARG A 552 -38.45 -14.09 -1.75
CA ARG A 552 -37.21 -13.96 -0.98
C ARG A 552 -36.56 -12.59 -1.16
N THR A 553 -36.05 -12.05 -0.05
CA THR A 553 -35.22 -10.84 -0.04
C THR A 553 -33.75 -11.27 0.03
N PHE A 554 -32.92 -10.57 -0.74
CA PHE A 554 -31.49 -10.76 -0.83
C PHE A 554 -30.79 -9.53 -0.24
N ILE A 555 -29.63 -9.74 0.37
CA ILE A 555 -28.71 -8.70 0.79
C ILE A 555 -27.49 -8.75 -0.11
N ILE A 556 -27.21 -7.62 -0.75
CA ILE A 556 -26.09 -7.46 -1.66
C ILE A 556 -24.95 -6.79 -0.90
N LYS A 557 -23.76 -7.39 -0.99
CA LYS A 557 -22.54 -6.93 -0.31
C LYS A 557 -21.43 -6.74 -1.35
N PRO A 558 -20.69 -5.62 -1.37
CA PRO A 558 -19.49 -5.50 -2.18
C PRO A 558 -18.38 -6.43 -1.68
N ASP A 559 -17.55 -6.95 -2.59
CA ASP A 559 -16.49 -7.92 -2.27
C ASP A 559 -15.45 -7.35 -1.28
N THR A 560 -14.98 -6.12 -1.51
CA THR A 560 -13.95 -5.43 -0.71
C THR A 560 -14.48 -4.47 0.35
N GLY A 561 -15.80 -4.25 0.44
CA GLY A 561 -16.36 -3.26 1.36
C GLY A 561 -16.39 -3.71 2.82
N CYS A 562 -16.20 -2.75 3.73
CA CYS A 562 -16.32 -2.94 5.18
C CYS A 562 -17.28 -1.89 5.79
N GLN A 563 -17.52 -1.96 7.10
CA GLN A 563 -18.35 -1.01 7.86
C GLN A 563 -19.83 -0.88 7.42
N GLY A 564 -20.30 -1.74 6.51
CA GLY A 564 -21.65 -1.70 5.94
C GLY A 564 -21.83 -0.79 4.73
N ARG A 565 -20.76 -0.16 4.22
CA ARG A 565 -20.82 0.69 3.01
C ARG A 565 -21.14 -0.15 1.78
N GLY A 566 -22.02 0.36 0.91
CA GLY A 566 -22.45 -0.31 -0.32
C GLY A 566 -23.38 -1.52 -0.11
N ILE A 567 -23.81 -1.80 1.12
CA ILE A 567 -24.75 -2.89 1.38
C ILE A 567 -26.19 -2.40 1.17
N TYR A 568 -26.95 -3.11 0.34
CA TYR A 568 -28.37 -2.84 0.13
C TYR A 568 -29.20 -4.13 0.09
N LEU A 569 -30.51 -4.01 0.28
CA LEU A 569 -31.47 -5.11 0.19
C LEU A 569 -32.26 -5.01 -1.10
N THR A 570 -32.46 -6.13 -1.79
CA THR A 570 -33.33 -6.20 -2.98
C THR A 570 -34.16 -7.48 -3.01
N ARG A 571 -35.32 -7.42 -3.66
CA ARG A 571 -36.15 -8.56 -4.02
C ARG A 571 -36.05 -8.89 -5.52
N HIS A 572 -35.41 -8.03 -6.31
CA HIS A 572 -35.35 -8.07 -7.76
C HIS A 572 -33.89 -8.17 -8.21
N LEU A 573 -33.37 -9.40 -8.31
CA LEU A 573 -31.99 -9.65 -8.80
C LEU A 573 -31.80 -9.28 -10.29
N LYS A 574 -32.87 -8.94 -11.01
CA LYS A 574 -32.81 -8.47 -12.40
C LYS A 574 -32.20 -7.08 -12.53
N ASP A 575 -32.28 -6.29 -11.47
CA ASP A 575 -31.86 -4.88 -11.48
C ASP A 575 -30.33 -4.76 -11.25
N ILE A 576 -29.69 -5.86 -10.85
CA ILE A 576 -28.24 -5.99 -10.68
C ILE A 576 -27.62 -6.36 -12.02
N LYS A 577 -26.61 -5.62 -12.47
CA LYS A 577 -25.92 -5.93 -13.72
C LYS A 577 -25.14 -7.24 -13.59
N PRO A 578 -25.23 -8.18 -14.56
CA PRO A 578 -24.53 -9.46 -14.48
C PRO A 578 -23.00 -9.38 -14.40
N SER A 579 -22.41 -8.21 -14.66
CA SER A 579 -20.96 -7.93 -14.62
C SER A 579 -20.46 -7.35 -13.29
N GLU A 580 -21.34 -6.97 -12.37
CA GLU A 580 -20.98 -6.40 -11.06
C GLU A 580 -20.37 -7.48 -10.13
N ARG A 581 -19.25 -7.15 -9.48
CA ARG A 581 -18.51 -8.09 -8.61
C ARG A 581 -19.01 -7.99 -7.18
N LEU A 582 -20.11 -8.68 -6.93
CA LEU A 582 -20.91 -8.57 -5.72
C LEU A 582 -21.12 -9.94 -5.08
N ILE A 583 -21.48 -9.91 -3.80
CA ILE A 583 -21.88 -11.10 -3.05
C ILE A 583 -23.37 -10.98 -2.77
N CYS A 584 -24.15 -11.84 -3.41
CA CYS A 584 -25.58 -11.95 -3.19
C CYS A 584 -25.82 -13.02 -2.12
N GLN A 585 -26.47 -12.65 -1.02
CA GLN A 585 -26.74 -13.56 0.10
C GLN A 585 -28.24 -13.54 0.45
N ILE A 586 -28.81 -14.67 0.84
CA ILE A 586 -30.20 -14.70 1.35
C ILE A 586 -30.27 -13.87 2.64
N TYR A 587 -31.19 -12.90 2.69
CA TYR A 587 -31.42 -12.12 3.90
C TYR A 587 -32.24 -12.92 4.93
N ILE A 588 -31.76 -12.94 6.18
CA ILE A 588 -32.48 -13.50 7.32
C ILE A 588 -33.58 -12.51 7.73
N ALA A 589 -34.78 -12.72 7.16
CA ALA A 589 -35.93 -11.82 7.32
C ALA A 589 -36.59 -11.86 8.71
N ARG A 590 -36.35 -12.92 9.49
CA ARG A 590 -36.86 -13.08 10.87
C ARG A 590 -35.70 -13.30 11.86
N PRO A 591 -34.90 -12.26 12.15
CA PRO A 591 -33.92 -12.32 13.23
C PRO A 591 -34.62 -12.44 14.59
N PHE A 592 -33.89 -12.89 15.61
CA PHE A 592 -34.31 -12.70 16.99
C PHE A 592 -34.28 -11.19 17.32
N LEU A 593 -35.25 -10.71 18.10
CA LEU A 593 -35.42 -9.28 18.38
C LEU A 593 -35.42 -9.04 19.89
N ILE A 594 -34.80 -7.94 20.30
CA ILE A 594 -34.72 -7.49 21.69
C ILE A 594 -35.21 -6.05 21.70
N ASP A 595 -36.19 -5.74 22.56
CA ASP A 595 -36.88 -4.43 22.63
C ASP A 595 -37.52 -3.98 21.28
N GLY A 596 -37.70 -4.94 20.34
CA GLY A 596 -38.13 -4.72 18.96
C GLY A 596 -37.03 -4.35 17.98
N TYR A 597 -35.76 -4.39 18.36
CA TYR A 597 -34.60 -4.08 17.52
C TYR A 597 -33.87 -5.34 17.06
N LYS A 598 -33.34 -5.30 15.83
CA LYS A 598 -32.41 -6.31 15.32
C LYS A 598 -31.03 -6.06 15.93
N PHE A 599 -30.31 -7.12 16.28
CA PHE A 599 -28.93 -7.04 16.73
C PHE A 599 -28.08 -8.13 16.07
N ASP A 600 -26.75 -7.98 16.14
CA ASP A 600 -25.80 -9.04 15.85
C ASP A 600 -24.74 -9.14 16.96
N LEU A 601 -23.99 -10.25 16.95
CA LEU A 601 -22.94 -10.55 17.92
C LEU A 601 -21.57 -10.46 17.25
N ARG A 602 -20.72 -9.57 17.77
CA ARG A 602 -19.28 -9.60 17.55
C ARG A 602 -18.65 -10.47 18.62
N ILE A 603 -18.21 -11.65 18.23
CA ILE A 603 -17.55 -12.64 19.08
C ILE A 603 -16.07 -12.68 18.71
N TYR A 604 -15.20 -12.75 19.71
CA TYR A 604 -13.75 -12.81 19.52
C TYR A 604 -13.26 -14.24 19.67
N ALA A 605 -12.59 -14.76 18.64
CA ALA A 605 -12.00 -16.09 18.64
C ALA A 605 -10.49 -15.99 18.39
N LEU A 606 -9.70 -16.66 19.23
CA LEU A 606 -8.25 -16.69 19.16
C LEU A 606 -7.79 -18.07 18.68
N ILE A 607 -7.07 -18.11 17.57
CA ILE A 607 -6.39 -19.33 17.08
C ILE A 607 -4.92 -19.23 17.49
N THR A 608 -4.44 -20.14 18.33
CA THR A 608 -3.06 -20.10 18.87
C THR A 608 -2.10 -21.07 18.20
N SER A 609 -2.61 -22.00 17.39
CA SER A 609 -1.83 -22.78 16.41
C SER A 609 -2.78 -23.40 15.38
N CYS A 610 -2.28 -23.65 14.18
CA CYS A 610 -2.96 -24.44 13.15
C CYS A 610 -2.52 -25.91 13.14
N ASP A 611 -1.40 -26.27 13.79
CA ASP A 611 -0.90 -27.64 13.87
C ASP A 611 -0.20 -27.89 15.22
N PRO A 612 -0.78 -28.70 16.14
CA PRO A 612 -2.20 -29.08 16.15
C PRO A 612 -3.10 -27.82 16.17
N LEU A 613 -4.28 -27.90 15.57
CA LEU A 613 -5.25 -26.81 15.57
C LEU A 613 -5.74 -26.53 17.00
N ARG A 614 -5.72 -25.26 17.43
CA ARG A 614 -6.18 -24.84 18.76
C ARG A 614 -6.99 -23.55 18.65
N ILE A 615 -8.22 -23.58 19.15
CA ILE A 615 -9.19 -22.49 19.01
C ILE A 615 -9.79 -22.18 20.38
N TYR A 616 -9.77 -20.89 20.72
CA TYR A 616 -10.30 -20.31 21.94
C TYR A 616 -11.37 -19.27 21.58
N VAL A 617 -12.40 -19.13 22.41
CA VAL A 617 -13.44 -18.09 22.27
C VAL A 617 -13.47 -17.26 23.53
N TYR A 618 -13.51 -15.94 23.37
CA TYR A 618 -13.65 -15.03 24.49
C TYR A 618 -15.08 -15.08 25.01
N ASN A 619 -15.28 -15.17 26.33
CA ASN A 619 -16.62 -15.20 26.91
C ASN A 619 -17.32 -13.82 26.81
N GLU A 620 -16.55 -12.76 26.55
CA GLU A 620 -17.06 -11.42 26.28
C GLU A 620 -16.98 -11.01 24.81
N GLY A 621 -17.78 -10.01 24.46
CA GLY A 621 -17.85 -9.45 23.13
C GLY A 621 -18.86 -8.32 23.05
N LEU A 622 -19.31 -7.98 21.84
CA LEU A 622 -20.18 -6.83 21.62
C LEU A 622 -21.47 -7.25 20.91
N ALA A 623 -22.61 -7.11 21.58
CA ALA A 623 -23.92 -7.14 20.94
C ALA A 623 -24.21 -5.75 20.35
N ARG A 624 -24.47 -5.64 19.04
CA ARG A 624 -24.63 -4.36 18.33
C ARG A 624 -26.04 -4.26 17.75
N PHE A 625 -26.76 -3.21 18.12
CA PHE A 625 -28.18 -3.07 17.82
C PHE A 625 -28.41 -2.08 16.68
N ALA A 626 -29.43 -2.37 15.86
CA ALA A 626 -30.06 -1.42 14.97
C ALA A 626 -30.73 -0.29 15.78
N THR A 627 -30.80 0.92 15.23
CA THR A 627 -31.40 2.09 15.91
C THR A 627 -32.85 2.36 15.50
N SER A 628 -33.36 1.65 14.49
CA SER A 628 -34.79 1.62 14.14
C SER A 628 -35.41 0.27 14.49
N LYS A 629 -36.64 0.28 15.06
CA LYS A 629 -37.38 -0.96 15.35
C LYS A 629 -37.59 -1.79 14.09
N TYR A 630 -37.34 -3.08 14.20
CA TYR A 630 -37.34 -3.99 13.08
C TYR A 630 -38.74 -4.28 12.55
N LYS A 631 -38.88 -4.29 11.23
CA LYS A 631 -40.00 -4.87 10.49
C LYS A 631 -39.43 -5.77 9.39
N GLU A 632 -40.16 -6.80 9.01
CA GLU A 632 -39.73 -7.64 7.88
C GLU A 632 -39.52 -6.77 6.62
N PRO A 633 -38.53 -7.08 5.76
CA PRO A 633 -38.25 -6.29 4.57
C PRO A 633 -39.41 -6.36 3.58
N THR A 634 -39.84 -5.19 3.11
CA THR A 634 -40.92 -4.89 2.16
C THR A 634 -40.41 -3.80 1.19
N GLY A 635 -41.12 -3.55 0.08
CA GLY A 635 -40.66 -2.56 -0.92
C GLY A 635 -40.47 -1.13 -0.38
N HIS A 636 -41.04 -0.79 0.78
CA HIS A 636 -40.98 0.56 1.36
C HIS A 636 -39.95 0.73 2.49
N ASN A 637 -39.41 -0.34 3.07
CA ASN A 637 -38.45 -0.26 4.18
C ASN A 637 -37.05 -0.81 3.87
N THR A 638 -36.85 -1.48 2.73
CA THR A 638 -35.54 -2.02 2.32
C THR A 638 -34.44 -0.95 2.18
N THR A 639 -34.81 0.31 1.99
CA THR A 639 -33.90 1.47 1.97
C THR A 639 -33.48 1.96 3.38
N ASN A 640 -34.19 1.58 4.45
CA ASN A 640 -33.86 1.98 5.81
C ASN A 640 -32.71 1.12 6.38
N MET A 641 -31.48 1.57 6.14
CA MET A 641 -30.27 0.92 6.65
C MET A 641 -30.21 0.85 8.19
N PHE A 642 -30.75 1.83 8.91
CA PHE A 642 -30.77 1.86 10.39
C PHE A 642 -31.69 0.81 11.03
N MET A 643 -32.53 0.15 10.23
CA MET A 643 -33.37 -0.98 10.64
C MET A 643 -32.73 -2.33 10.29
N HIS A 644 -32.18 -2.43 9.08
CA HIS A 644 -31.74 -3.71 8.52
C HIS A 644 -30.26 -4.05 8.77
N LEU A 645 -29.43 -3.04 9.06
CA LEU A 645 -27.98 -3.16 9.33
C LEU A 645 -27.66 -2.77 10.77
N THR A 646 -26.79 -3.57 11.39
CA THR A 646 -26.40 -3.55 12.82
C THR A 646 -25.00 -2.96 13.03
N ASN A 647 -24.29 -2.59 11.96
CA ASN A 647 -22.94 -2.06 12.03
C ASN A 647 -22.88 -0.75 12.84
N TYR A 648 -21.98 -0.71 13.82
CA TYR A 648 -21.72 0.49 14.65
C TYR A 648 -21.42 1.75 13.81
N ALA A 649 -20.61 1.61 12.75
CA ALA A 649 -20.23 2.73 11.89
C ALA A 649 -21.41 3.43 11.17
N ILE A 650 -22.52 2.70 10.95
CA ILE A 650 -23.77 3.28 10.43
C ILE A 650 -24.57 3.86 11.60
N ASN A 651 -24.90 3.01 12.57
CA ASN A 651 -25.84 3.35 13.63
C ASN A 651 -25.36 4.47 14.57
N LYS A 652 -24.05 4.67 14.76
CA LYS A 652 -23.52 5.76 15.61
C LYS A 652 -23.90 7.18 15.16
N HIS A 653 -24.28 7.35 13.89
CA HIS A 653 -24.74 8.64 13.36
C HIS A 653 -26.27 8.81 13.43
N SER A 654 -26.99 7.79 13.92
CA SER A 654 -28.43 7.88 14.14
C SER A 654 -28.71 8.73 15.38
N ARG A 655 -29.69 9.62 15.28
CA ARG A 655 -30.18 10.41 16.43
C ARG A 655 -30.78 9.54 17.54
N MET A 656 -31.10 8.28 17.24
CA MET A 656 -31.65 7.29 18.18
C MET A 656 -30.58 6.32 18.71
N TYR A 657 -29.29 6.62 18.53
CA TYR A 657 -28.21 5.82 19.11
C TYR A 657 -28.07 6.11 20.60
N ILE A 658 -28.32 5.10 21.44
CA ILE A 658 -28.27 5.22 22.89
C ILE A 658 -26.92 4.69 23.39
N ILE A 659 -26.20 5.51 24.15
CA ILE A 659 -24.96 5.14 24.85
C ILE A 659 -25.33 4.78 26.28
N ASP A 660 -25.52 3.49 26.55
CA ASP A 660 -25.83 2.93 27.86
C ASP A 660 -25.43 1.44 27.88
N ASP A 661 -24.89 0.95 29.00
CA ASP A 661 -24.30 -0.39 29.08
C ASP A 661 -25.33 -1.52 29.18
N GLN A 662 -26.58 -1.23 29.57
CA GLN A 662 -27.65 -2.21 29.81
C GLN A 662 -28.75 -2.19 28.74
N ILE A 663 -29.13 -0.98 28.30
CA ILE A 663 -30.25 -0.70 27.40
C ILE A 663 -29.75 -0.11 26.07
N GLY A 664 -28.51 0.38 26.01
CA GLY A 664 -27.97 1.08 24.84
C GLY A 664 -27.81 0.24 23.58
N SER A 665 -27.44 0.92 22.49
CA SER A 665 -27.33 0.35 21.14
C SER A 665 -26.05 -0.48 20.93
N LYS A 666 -25.22 -0.63 21.96
CA LYS A 666 -24.07 -1.54 22.04
C LYS A 666 -24.00 -2.06 23.48
N ARG A 667 -24.06 -3.39 23.68
CA ARG A 667 -24.11 -4.04 25.00
C ARG A 667 -23.03 -5.11 25.10
N LYS A 668 -22.55 -5.42 26.32
CA LYS A 668 -21.64 -6.55 26.58
C LYS A 668 -22.37 -7.89 26.34
N ILE A 669 -21.64 -8.94 26.01
CA ILE A 669 -22.23 -10.26 25.79
C ILE A 669 -22.70 -10.87 27.12
N SER A 670 -22.02 -10.61 28.23
CA SER A 670 -22.49 -11.01 29.57
C SER A 670 -23.88 -10.43 29.91
N VAL A 671 -24.11 -9.15 29.61
CA VAL A 671 -25.39 -8.45 29.81
C VAL A 671 -26.48 -9.09 28.96
N LEU A 672 -26.19 -9.39 27.68
CA LEU A 672 -27.11 -10.10 26.81
C LEU A 672 -27.43 -11.50 27.33
N ASN A 673 -26.42 -12.28 27.74
CA ASN A 673 -26.61 -13.63 28.28
C ASN A 673 -27.48 -13.60 29.54
N LYS A 674 -27.31 -12.62 30.43
CA LYS A 674 -28.16 -12.42 31.61
C LYS A 674 -29.62 -12.11 31.22
N TRP A 675 -29.82 -11.26 30.22
CA TRP A 675 -31.15 -10.96 29.67
C TRP A 675 -31.81 -12.19 29.04
N LEU A 676 -31.07 -12.97 28.24
CA LEU A 676 -31.56 -14.21 27.63
C LEU A 676 -31.99 -15.26 28.67
N ARG A 677 -31.21 -15.48 29.73
CA ARG A 677 -31.62 -16.36 30.85
C ARG A 677 -32.87 -15.85 31.58
N THR A 678 -33.09 -14.53 31.59
CA THR A 678 -34.32 -13.91 32.14
C THR A 678 -35.53 -14.10 31.22
N GLN A 679 -35.33 -14.54 29.98
CA GLN A 679 -36.38 -14.84 29.00
C GLN A 679 -36.51 -16.35 28.73
N ASP A 680 -36.06 -17.19 29.67
CA ASP A 680 -36.12 -18.66 29.62
C ASP A 680 -35.42 -19.28 28.39
N VAL A 681 -34.37 -18.62 27.90
CA VAL A 681 -33.52 -19.12 26.81
C VAL A 681 -32.36 -19.94 27.38
N ASP A 682 -32.18 -21.17 26.90
CA ASP A 682 -30.97 -21.95 27.14
C ASP A 682 -29.77 -21.30 26.42
N VAL A 683 -29.04 -20.50 27.18
CA VAL A 683 -27.83 -19.80 26.75
C VAL A 683 -26.68 -20.78 26.51
N ASP A 684 -26.62 -21.90 27.22
CA ASP A 684 -25.49 -22.83 27.14
C ASP A 684 -25.61 -23.73 25.89
N GLU A 685 -26.83 -24.14 25.52
CA GLU A 685 -27.11 -24.78 24.23
C GLU A 685 -26.85 -23.83 23.05
N LEU A 686 -27.23 -22.55 23.18
CA LEU A 686 -26.97 -21.52 22.17
C LEU A 686 -25.47 -21.29 21.95
N TRP A 687 -24.68 -21.19 23.03
CA TRP A 687 -23.23 -21.05 22.93
C TRP A 687 -22.55 -22.31 22.41
N GLY A 688 -23.04 -23.50 22.76
CA GLY A 688 -22.60 -24.75 22.15
C GLY A 688 -22.76 -24.74 20.62
N LYS A 689 -23.91 -24.29 20.10
CA LYS A 689 -24.15 -24.12 18.65
C LYS A 689 -23.23 -23.08 18.01
N ILE A 690 -22.94 -21.98 18.71
CA ILE A 690 -22.00 -20.94 18.25
C ILE A 690 -20.56 -21.47 18.19
N ASP A 691 -20.13 -22.21 19.20
CA ASP A 691 -18.78 -22.78 19.25
C ASP A 691 -18.58 -23.82 18.15
N GLU A 692 -19.59 -24.66 17.85
CA GLU A 692 -19.57 -25.54 16.67
C GLU A 692 -19.40 -24.77 15.36
N ILE A 693 -20.06 -23.61 15.19
CA ILE A 693 -19.95 -22.77 14.00
C ILE A 693 -18.51 -22.26 13.84
N ILE A 694 -17.88 -21.79 14.92
CA ILE A 694 -16.50 -21.28 14.88
C ILE A 694 -15.54 -22.41 14.50
N ILE A 695 -15.67 -23.59 15.12
CA ILE A 695 -14.86 -24.78 14.79
C ILE A 695 -15.05 -25.18 13.33
N LYS A 696 -16.29 -25.43 12.89
CA LYS A 696 -16.61 -25.86 11.51
C LYS A 696 -16.15 -24.83 10.48
N THR A 697 -16.18 -23.53 10.79
CA THR A 697 -15.65 -22.46 9.92
C THR A 697 -14.13 -22.53 9.80
N ALA A 698 -13.39 -22.69 10.90
CA ALA A 698 -11.94 -22.86 10.86
C ALA A 698 -11.53 -24.13 10.08
N LEU A 699 -12.26 -25.23 10.26
CA LEU A 699 -12.02 -26.49 9.54
C LEU A 699 -12.21 -26.36 8.02
N ALA A 700 -13.08 -25.45 7.54
CA ALA A 700 -13.26 -25.21 6.11
C ALA A 700 -12.02 -24.60 5.41
N ALA A 701 -11.16 -23.89 6.17
CA ALA A 701 -9.89 -23.35 5.69
C ALA A 701 -8.66 -24.18 6.10
N TYR A 702 -8.79 -25.10 7.08
CA TYR A 702 -7.68 -25.84 7.66
C TYR A 702 -6.69 -26.47 6.66
N PRO A 703 -7.10 -27.11 5.54
CA PRO A 703 -6.15 -27.69 4.59
C PRO A 703 -5.22 -26.65 3.95
N VAL A 704 -5.76 -25.47 3.60
CA VAL A 704 -4.99 -24.35 3.04
C VAL A 704 -4.13 -23.72 4.13
N LEU A 705 -4.71 -23.46 5.30
CA LEU A 705 -4.03 -22.88 6.45
C LEU A 705 -2.79 -23.70 6.87
N LYS A 706 -2.93 -25.01 7.02
CA LYS A 706 -1.84 -25.93 7.38
C LYS A 706 -0.77 -25.99 6.27
N HIS A 707 -1.17 -26.06 5.01
CA HIS A 707 -0.23 -26.05 3.89
C HIS A 707 0.57 -24.74 3.81
N SER A 708 -0.13 -23.59 3.86
CA SER A 708 0.49 -22.26 3.85
C SER A 708 1.40 -22.03 5.05
N TYR A 709 1.02 -22.46 6.24
CA TYR A 709 1.88 -22.37 7.44
C TYR A 709 3.18 -23.16 7.27
N HIS A 710 3.11 -24.45 6.89
CA HIS A 710 4.31 -25.28 6.70
C HIS A 710 5.21 -24.80 5.54
N ALA A 711 4.63 -24.26 4.48
CA ALA A 711 5.38 -23.66 3.37
C ALA A 711 6.10 -22.35 3.77
N CYS A 712 5.61 -21.64 4.78
CA CYS A 712 6.17 -20.38 5.28
C CYS A 712 7.15 -20.56 6.43
N PHE A 713 6.90 -21.53 7.33
CA PHE A 713 7.63 -21.70 8.60
C PHE A 713 8.30 -23.09 8.78
N PRO A 714 9.05 -23.62 7.80
CA PRO A 714 9.62 -24.98 7.86
C PRO A 714 10.69 -25.18 8.97
N THR A 715 11.07 -24.11 9.67
CA THR A 715 12.06 -24.13 10.78
C THR A 715 11.42 -24.07 12.16
N HIS A 716 10.12 -23.80 12.28
CA HIS A 716 9.42 -23.60 13.54
C HIS A 716 8.90 -24.94 14.11
N ASP A 717 9.79 -25.62 14.81
CA ASP A 717 9.63 -26.96 15.39
C ASP A 717 9.22 -26.96 16.88
N LYS A 718 9.40 -25.86 17.61
CA LYS A 718 9.15 -25.76 19.06
C LYS A 718 8.10 -24.72 19.44
N THR A 719 7.72 -23.84 18.53
CA THR A 719 7.00 -22.58 18.78
C THR A 719 6.04 -22.33 17.62
N SER A 720 4.77 -22.02 17.92
CA SER A 720 3.86 -21.54 16.87
C SER A 720 4.26 -20.12 16.46
N ALA A 721 4.58 -19.92 15.19
CA ALA A 721 4.99 -18.63 14.63
C ALA A 721 3.82 -17.63 14.53
N CYS A 722 2.60 -18.15 14.42
CA CYS A 722 1.39 -17.38 14.20
C CYS A 722 0.37 -17.64 15.31
N PHE A 723 -0.35 -16.60 15.67
CA PHE A 723 -1.66 -16.66 16.29
C PHE A 723 -2.56 -15.67 15.55
N GLU A 724 -3.87 -15.74 15.69
CA GLU A 724 -4.76 -14.76 15.05
C GLU A 724 -6.04 -14.54 15.85
N LEU A 725 -6.44 -13.28 15.98
CA LEU A 725 -7.57 -12.84 16.78
C LEU A 725 -8.71 -12.39 15.84
N LEU A 726 -9.62 -13.33 15.57
CA LEU A 726 -10.71 -13.19 14.61
C LEU A 726 -11.96 -12.57 15.26
N GLY A 727 -12.59 -11.64 14.54
CA GLY A 727 -13.92 -11.14 14.88
C GLY A 727 -15.01 -11.85 14.07
N PHE A 728 -15.73 -12.77 14.70
CA PHE A 728 -16.89 -13.44 14.12
C PHE A 728 -18.14 -12.56 14.26
N ASP A 729 -18.92 -12.45 13.19
CA ASP A 729 -20.19 -11.73 13.17
C ASP A 729 -21.33 -12.75 13.02
N ILE A 730 -22.08 -12.96 14.10
CA ILE A 730 -23.17 -13.95 14.17
C ILE A 730 -24.52 -13.26 14.35
N LEU A 731 -25.53 -13.72 13.63
CA LEU A 731 -26.92 -13.30 13.75
C LEU A 731 -27.78 -14.48 14.21
N ILE A 732 -28.60 -14.27 15.24
CA ILE A 732 -29.53 -15.29 15.74
C ILE A 732 -30.89 -15.09 15.06
N ASP A 733 -31.52 -16.18 14.62
CA ASP A 733 -32.89 -16.14 14.07
C ASP A 733 -33.97 -16.31 15.16
N TRP A 734 -35.23 -16.08 14.80
CA TRP A 734 -36.38 -16.22 15.70
C TRP A 734 -36.57 -17.62 16.32
N LYS A 735 -35.84 -18.65 15.86
CA LYS A 735 -35.81 -20.01 16.43
C LYS A 735 -34.57 -20.26 17.30
N LEU A 736 -33.86 -19.20 17.69
CA LEU A 736 -32.58 -19.27 18.41
C LEU A 736 -31.50 -20.02 17.64
N LYS A 737 -31.60 -20.10 16.30
CA LYS A 737 -30.53 -20.66 15.47
C LYS A 737 -29.48 -19.58 15.15
N PRO A 738 -28.21 -19.76 15.53
CA PRO A 738 -27.14 -18.86 15.11
C PRO A 738 -26.77 -19.07 13.63
N TYR A 739 -26.47 -17.96 12.96
CA TYR A 739 -26.01 -17.90 11.57
C TYR A 739 -24.75 -17.07 11.45
N LEU A 740 -23.74 -17.58 10.75
CA LEU A 740 -22.53 -16.83 10.43
C LEU A 740 -22.80 -15.80 9.32
N LEU A 741 -22.42 -14.54 9.54
CA LEU A 741 -22.51 -13.47 8.53
C LEU A 741 -21.18 -13.19 7.82
N GLU A 742 -20.09 -13.07 8.59
CA GLU A 742 -18.72 -12.82 8.13
C GLU A 742 -17.71 -13.13 9.24
N VAL A 743 -16.43 -13.28 8.86
CA VAL A 743 -15.27 -13.38 9.77
C VAL A 743 -14.31 -12.25 9.42
N ASN A 744 -13.81 -11.54 10.44
CA ASN A 744 -12.91 -10.40 10.29
C ASN A 744 -11.52 -10.73 10.85
N HIS A 745 -10.49 -10.84 9.99
CA HIS A 745 -9.09 -11.05 10.40
C HIS A 745 -8.48 -9.87 11.19
N SER A 746 -9.03 -8.67 11.00
CA SER A 746 -8.59 -7.43 11.65
C SER A 746 -9.80 -6.74 12.29
N PRO A 747 -10.32 -7.27 13.41
CA PRO A 747 -11.45 -6.65 14.11
C PRO A 747 -11.04 -5.27 14.65
N SER A 748 -12.02 -4.36 14.77
CA SER A 748 -11.69 -2.99 15.15
C SER A 748 -11.46 -2.82 16.65
N PHE A 749 -10.26 -2.35 17.01
CA PHE A 749 -9.84 -2.07 18.38
C PHE A 749 -9.97 -0.57 18.78
N HIS A 750 -10.79 0.23 18.08
CA HIS A 750 -11.16 1.56 18.58
C HIS A 750 -11.88 1.44 19.94
N THR A 751 -11.66 2.41 20.82
CA THR A 751 -12.16 2.43 22.21
C THR A 751 -13.00 3.68 22.49
N ASP A 752 -13.95 3.96 21.58
CA ASP A 752 -14.82 5.15 21.59
C ASP A 752 -15.73 5.26 22.84
N ALA A 753 -15.99 4.15 23.53
CA ALA A 753 -16.79 4.08 24.76
C ALA A 753 -16.09 3.19 25.80
N GLN A 754 -16.40 3.41 27.10
CA GLN A 754 -15.82 2.63 28.20
C GLN A 754 -16.09 1.11 28.03
N LEU A 755 -17.28 0.74 27.57
CA LEU A 755 -17.63 -0.65 27.25
C LEU A 755 -16.71 -1.27 26.19
N ASP A 756 -16.31 -0.53 25.15
CA ASP A 756 -15.32 -1.03 24.18
C ASP A 756 -13.95 -1.21 24.85
N LYS A 757 -13.56 -0.28 25.73
CA LYS A 757 -12.29 -0.33 26.45
C LYS A 757 -12.20 -1.56 27.34
N ASP A 758 -13.19 -1.79 28.20
CA ASP A 758 -13.24 -2.95 29.12
C ASP A 758 -13.07 -4.27 28.36
N VAL A 759 -13.86 -4.48 27.30
CA VAL A 759 -13.85 -5.73 26.53
C VAL A 759 -12.54 -5.91 25.77
N LYS A 760 -11.99 -4.85 25.17
CA LYS A 760 -10.82 -4.94 24.29
C LYS A 760 -9.49 -4.93 25.05
N GLU A 761 -9.38 -4.20 26.15
CA GLU A 761 -8.17 -4.21 26.99
C GLU A 761 -8.02 -5.57 27.70
N GLY A 762 -9.11 -6.14 28.24
CA GLY A 762 -9.13 -7.50 28.77
C GLY A 762 -8.77 -8.56 27.71
N LEU A 763 -9.43 -8.51 26.55
CA LEU A 763 -9.18 -9.43 25.44
C LEU A 763 -7.71 -9.45 25.01
N LEU A 764 -7.07 -8.29 24.92
CA LEU A 764 -5.67 -8.16 24.52
C LEU A 764 -4.71 -8.63 25.62
N MET A 765 -5.02 -8.38 26.90
CA MET A 765 -4.24 -8.90 28.03
C MET A 765 -4.26 -10.42 28.07
N ASP A 766 -5.45 -11.02 28.08
CA ASP A 766 -5.63 -12.47 28.14
C ASP A 766 -4.99 -13.15 26.90
N THR A 767 -5.02 -12.48 25.74
CA THR A 767 -4.31 -12.97 24.54
C THR A 767 -2.80 -13.03 24.75
N PHE A 768 -2.19 -12.01 25.36
CA PHE A 768 -0.75 -12.00 25.60
C PHE A 768 -0.30 -13.04 26.65
N ASP A 769 -1.16 -13.35 27.62
CA ASP A 769 -0.88 -14.34 28.66
C ASP A 769 -0.94 -15.79 28.12
N ILE A 770 -2.02 -16.13 27.41
CA ILE A 770 -2.19 -17.44 26.72
C ILE A 770 -0.99 -17.76 25.82
N LEU A 771 -0.45 -16.77 25.11
CA LEU A 771 0.63 -16.99 24.15
C LEU A 771 1.94 -17.45 24.78
N ASN A 772 2.15 -17.28 26.10
CA ASN A 772 3.36 -17.69 26.79
C ASN A 772 4.67 -17.18 26.14
N LEU A 773 4.72 -15.89 25.83
CA LEU A 773 5.84 -15.29 25.10
C LEU A 773 7.19 -15.38 25.86
N GLN A 774 7.17 -15.63 27.18
CA GLN A 774 8.36 -15.71 28.04
C GLN A 774 8.98 -17.11 28.14
N GLN A 775 8.29 -18.18 27.70
CA GLN A 775 8.70 -19.57 27.90
C GLN A 775 10.09 -19.92 27.31
N TYR A 776 10.47 -19.24 26.23
CA TYR A 776 11.64 -19.58 25.43
C TYR A 776 12.77 -18.56 25.60
N ASP A 777 13.93 -19.00 26.10
CA ASP A 777 15.12 -18.14 26.10
C ASP A 777 15.59 -17.92 24.66
N LYS A 778 15.31 -16.73 24.14
CA LYS A 778 15.77 -16.18 22.85
C LYS A 778 17.24 -16.48 22.57
N LYS A 779 18.12 -16.53 23.59
CA LYS A 779 19.52 -16.94 23.40
C LYS A 779 19.66 -18.41 23.05
N LYS A 780 18.99 -19.31 23.77
CA LYS A 780 19.05 -20.76 23.54
C LYS A 780 18.58 -21.11 22.13
N ILE A 781 17.49 -20.50 21.64
CA ILE A 781 17.02 -20.72 20.27
C ILE A 781 18.08 -20.26 19.25
N ILE A 782 18.66 -19.07 19.43
CA ILE A 782 19.71 -18.55 18.53
C ILE A 782 21.00 -19.39 18.60
N GLU A 783 21.35 -19.93 19.76
CA GLU A 783 22.49 -20.83 19.96
C GLU A 783 22.26 -22.21 19.34
N GLU A 784 21.06 -22.77 19.46
CA GLU A 784 20.63 -23.99 18.75
C GLU A 784 20.65 -23.79 17.23
N ASP A 785 20.15 -22.67 16.71
CA ASP A 785 20.17 -22.37 15.27
C ASP A 785 21.60 -22.23 14.74
N ARG A 786 22.47 -21.53 15.48
CA ARG A 786 23.90 -21.43 15.15
C ARG A 786 24.57 -22.80 15.16
N LYS A 787 24.21 -23.68 16.09
CA LYS A 787 24.71 -25.07 16.13
C LYS A 787 24.19 -25.88 14.94
N ARG A 788 22.89 -25.84 14.65
CA ARG A 788 22.25 -26.55 13.51
C ARG A 788 22.82 -26.09 12.15
N ILE A 789 23.09 -24.79 11.99
CA ILE A 789 23.75 -24.25 10.79
C ILE A 789 25.21 -24.74 10.71
N ARG A 790 25.96 -24.69 11.82
CA ARG A 790 27.34 -25.18 11.88
C ARG A 790 27.44 -26.68 11.57
N GLU A 791 26.54 -27.48 12.11
CA GLU A 791 26.48 -28.93 11.84
C GLU A 791 26.18 -29.23 10.37
N ARG A 792 25.20 -28.53 9.76
CA ARG A 792 24.92 -28.65 8.32
C ARG A 792 26.11 -28.25 7.44
N LEU A 793 26.86 -27.22 7.82
CA LEU A 793 28.06 -26.78 7.09
C LEU A 793 29.25 -27.74 7.27
N LEU A 794 29.38 -28.39 8.42
CA LEU A 794 30.46 -29.35 8.71
C LEU A 794 30.16 -30.78 8.20
N GLN A 795 28.89 -31.14 8.00
CA GLN A 795 28.49 -32.43 7.41
C GLN A 795 29.01 -32.64 5.98
N GLY A 796 29.42 -31.58 5.27
CA GLY A 796 30.08 -31.68 3.97
C GLY A 796 31.53 -32.20 4.01
N ILE A 797 32.13 -32.39 5.19
CA ILE A 797 33.54 -32.79 5.36
C ILE A 797 33.69 -34.24 5.84
N ASN A 798 32.72 -34.78 6.60
CA ASN A 798 32.74 -36.18 7.07
C ASN A 798 31.48 -36.92 6.60
N GLY A 799 31.62 -37.66 5.51
CA GLY A 799 30.58 -38.56 5.02
C GLY A 799 30.49 -39.83 5.87
N GLN A 800 29.57 -39.87 6.83
CA GLN A 800 28.98 -41.11 7.33
C GLN A 800 27.46 -40.98 7.47
N THR A 801 26.75 -41.69 6.60
CA THR A 801 25.32 -41.95 6.72
C THR A 801 25.10 -43.01 7.78
N ASN A 802 24.64 -42.62 8.97
CA ASN A 802 24.07 -43.59 9.91
C ASN A 802 22.57 -43.73 9.62
N ASP A 803 22.25 -44.83 8.94
CA ASP A 803 20.89 -45.34 8.82
C ASP A 803 20.44 -45.87 10.19
N THR A 804 19.22 -45.57 10.63
CA THR A 804 18.58 -46.31 11.73
C THR A 804 17.08 -46.06 11.81
N THR A 805 16.32 -47.09 11.42
CA THR A 805 14.91 -47.27 11.74
C THR A 805 14.72 -47.46 13.25
N ALA A 806 14.42 -46.37 13.96
CA ALA A 806 13.89 -46.38 15.33
C ALA A 806 13.05 -45.10 15.56
N PRO A 807 11.94 -45.16 16.33
CA PRO A 807 11.17 -43.96 16.66
C PRO A 807 12.05 -43.01 17.47
N THR A 808 12.38 -41.87 16.85
CA THR A 808 13.55 -41.09 17.28
C THR A 808 13.27 -40.31 18.57
N LYS A 809 14.36 -40.00 19.28
CA LYS A 809 14.36 -39.16 20.51
C LYS A 809 13.70 -37.78 20.33
N ALA A 810 13.42 -37.36 19.08
CA ALA A 810 12.70 -36.14 18.76
C ALA A 810 11.21 -36.21 19.13
N GLU A 811 10.50 -37.29 18.75
CA GLU A 811 9.04 -37.42 18.94
C GLU A 811 8.64 -37.41 20.43
N LYS A 812 9.46 -38.02 21.30
CA LYS A 812 9.26 -37.96 22.76
C LYS A 812 9.45 -36.56 23.34
N ASN A 813 10.36 -35.75 22.77
CA ASN A 813 10.56 -34.38 23.21
C ASN A 813 9.44 -33.46 22.70
N GLU A 814 8.97 -33.65 21.47
CA GLU A 814 7.91 -32.84 20.85
C GLU A 814 6.57 -32.96 21.61
N ASN A 815 6.17 -34.18 21.95
CA ASN A 815 4.98 -34.42 22.78
C ASN A 815 5.05 -33.73 24.15
N ASP A 816 6.23 -33.69 24.80
CA ASP A 816 6.43 -33.00 26.08
C ASP A 816 6.34 -31.46 25.95
N TYR A 817 6.80 -30.86 24.83
CA TYR A 817 6.57 -29.42 24.58
C TYR A 817 5.08 -29.12 24.39
N ILE A 818 4.36 -29.93 23.60
CA ILE A 818 2.93 -29.74 23.33
C ILE A 818 2.12 -29.87 24.63
N GLN A 819 2.40 -30.88 25.46
CA GLN A 819 1.77 -31.04 26.78
C GLN A 819 2.06 -29.87 27.71
N ARG A 820 3.30 -29.37 27.75
CA ARG A 820 3.66 -28.19 28.56
C ARG A 820 2.96 -26.91 28.08
N GLN A 821 2.74 -26.75 26.77
CA GLN A 821 1.96 -25.62 26.24
C GLN A 821 0.46 -25.76 26.55
N PHE A 822 -0.14 -26.95 26.41
CA PHE A 822 -1.54 -27.17 26.80
C PHE A 822 -1.76 -26.88 28.29
N LYS A 823 -0.87 -27.36 29.16
CA LYS A 823 -0.92 -27.07 30.60
C LYS A 823 -0.85 -25.57 30.88
N TRP A 824 0.06 -24.84 30.23
CA TRP A 824 0.12 -23.38 30.38
C TRP A 824 -1.18 -22.70 29.96
N GLU A 825 -1.71 -23.06 28.78
CA GLU A 825 -2.92 -22.45 28.25
C GLU A 825 -4.15 -22.75 29.12
N ASP A 826 -4.24 -23.93 29.72
CA ASP A 826 -5.27 -24.26 30.71
C ASP A 826 -5.15 -23.41 32.00
N GLU A 827 -3.93 -23.20 32.48
CA GLU A 827 -3.64 -22.37 33.67
C GLU A 827 -3.81 -20.85 33.43
N HIS A 828 -3.62 -20.38 32.19
CA HIS A 828 -3.60 -18.95 31.82
C HIS A 828 -4.68 -18.60 30.78
N THR A 829 -5.84 -19.28 30.82
CA THR A 829 -6.97 -19.02 29.89
C THR A 829 -7.57 -17.63 30.03
N GLY A 830 -7.43 -16.95 31.19
CA GLY A 830 -8.09 -15.67 31.45
C GLY A 830 -9.60 -15.78 31.27
N ASN A 831 -10.20 -14.91 30.46
CA ASN A 831 -11.61 -14.98 30.07
C ASN A 831 -11.86 -15.64 28.69
N PHE A 832 -10.91 -16.43 28.18
CA PHE A 832 -11.14 -17.36 27.07
C PHE A 832 -11.61 -18.73 27.57
N ARG A 833 -12.38 -19.44 26.74
CA ARG A 833 -12.60 -20.88 26.84
C ARG A 833 -12.00 -21.60 25.63
N ARG A 834 -11.37 -22.77 25.82
CA ARG A 834 -10.93 -23.62 24.71
C ARG A 834 -12.14 -24.33 24.09
N ILE A 835 -12.39 -24.10 22.81
CA ILE A 835 -13.45 -24.79 22.06
C ILE A 835 -12.88 -25.94 21.22
N PHE A 836 -11.59 -25.91 20.89
CA PHE A 836 -10.91 -26.99 20.16
C PHE A 836 -9.42 -27.07 20.54
N PRO A 837 -8.84 -28.25 20.77
CA PRO A 837 -9.52 -29.55 20.92
C PRO A 837 -10.44 -29.56 22.16
N CYS A 838 -11.52 -30.35 22.09
CA CYS A 838 -12.54 -30.48 23.13
C CYS A 838 -12.86 -31.96 23.40
N PRO A 839 -13.47 -32.30 24.55
CA PRO A 839 -14.07 -33.62 24.74
C PRO A 839 -15.03 -33.95 23.59
N GLY A 840 -14.88 -35.12 22.97
CA GLY A 840 -15.64 -35.53 21.79
C GLY A 840 -15.14 -34.97 20.45
N GLU A 841 -13.86 -34.60 20.33
CA GLU A 841 -13.24 -34.11 19.07
C GLU A 841 -13.41 -35.07 17.87
N ASP A 842 -13.64 -36.37 18.11
CA ASP A 842 -13.90 -37.38 17.08
C ASP A 842 -15.02 -36.96 16.11
N LYS A 843 -16.04 -36.24 16.59
CA LYS A 843 -17.13 -35.72 15.76
C LYS A 843 -16.66 -34.74 14.67
N TYR A 844 -15.46 -34.18 14.80
CA TYR A 844 -14.87 -33.27 13.80
C TYR A 844 -13.85 -33.95 12.88
N ARG A 845 -13.34 -35.16 13.21
CA ARG A 845 -12.25 -35.81 12.47
C ARG A 845 -12.57 -36.01 10.98
N HIS A 846 -13.82 -36.33 10.64
CA HIS A 846 -14.27 -36.51 9.26
C HIS A 846 -14.31 -35.20 8.42
N PHE A 847 -14.28 -34.02 9.05
CA PHE A 847 -14.12 -32.76 8.33
C PHE A 847 -12.66 -32.46 7.96
N PHE A 848 -11.67 -33.16 8.52
CA PHE A 848 -10.26 -32.98 8.16
C PHE A 848 -9.90 -33.70 6.85
N THR A 849 -10.63 -34.75 6.46
CA THR A 849 -10.38 -35.56 5.26
C THR A 849 -10.88 -34.91 3.96
N GLN A 850 -10.86 -33.58 3.86
CA GLN A 850 -11.19 -32.82 2.64
C GLN A 850 -10.20 -33.06 1.47
N ASN A 851 -9.05 -33.67 1.74
CA ASN A 851 -7.95 -33.84 0.79
C ASN A 851 -8.11 -35.08 -0.10
N ALA A 852 -9.03 -34.99 -1.06
CA ALA A 852 -8.93 -35.69 -2.34
C ALA A 852 -9.44 -34.78 -3.46
N LEU A 853 -8.51 -34.11 -4.16
CA LEU A 853 -8.69 -33.37 -5.43
C LEU A 853 -9.58 -32.09 -5.41
N SER A 854 -10.65 -32.01 -4.60
CA SER A 854 -11.72 -30.99 -4.73
C SER A 854 -11.30 -29.53 -4.52
N VAL A 855 -10.48 -29.20 -3.50
CA VAL A 855 -10.20 -27.79 -3.11
C VAL A 855 -9.61 -26.96 -4.28
N PHE A 856 -8.67 -27.55 -5.01
CA PHE A 856 -8.07 -26.91 -6.19
C PHE A 856 -9.00 -26.95 -7.41
N GLN A 857 -9.74 -28.05 -7.60
CA GLN A 857 -10.68 -28.21 -8.72
C GLN A 857 -11.86 -27.21 -8.65
N ASP A 858 -12.48 -26.97 -7.49
CA ASP A 858 -13.56 -25.98 -7.36
C ASP A 858 -13.07 -24.55 -7.64
N THR A 859 -11.83 -24.24 -7.26
CA THR A 859 -11.18 -22.95 -7.54
C THR A 859 -10.94 -22.75 -9.03
N VAL A 860 -10.43 -23.79 -9.72
CA VAL A 860 -10.23 -23.79 -11.18
C VAL A 860 -11.58 -23.74 -11.92
N ALA A 861 -12.57 -24.53 -11.50
CA ALA A 861 -13.90 -24.53 -12.09
C ALA A 861 -14.64 -23.19 -11.89
N SER A 862 -14.42 -22.49 -10.77
CA SER A 862 -14.95 -21.14 -10.57
C SER A 862 -14.29 -20.12 -11.49
N ARG A 863 -12.97 -20.20 -11.73
CA ARG A 863 -12.28 -19.35 -12.71
C ARG A 863 -12.78 -19.63 -14.12
N ALA A 864 -12.93 -20.90 -14.49
CA ALA A 864 -13.51 -21.30 -15.77
C ALA A 864 -14.95 -20.80 -15.97
N ARG A 865 -15.80 -20.77 -14.92
CA ARG A 865 -17.14 -20.15 -14.99
C ARG A 865 -17.08 -18.63 -15.13
N GLU A 866 -16.16 -17.95 -14.45
CA GLU A 866 -15.95 -16.51 -14.57
C GLU A 866 -15.44 -16.12 -15.96
N GLU A 867 -14.59 -16.95 -16.56
CA GLU A 867 -14.04 -16.83 -17.91
C GLU A 867 -15.07 -17.19 -19.00
N ALA A 868 -15.87 -18.23 -18.83
CA ALA A 868 -17.00 -18.53 -19.71
C ALA A 868 -18.07 -17.42 -19.67
N SER A 869 -18.36 -16.87 -18.48
CA SER A 869 -19.23 -15.69 -18.31
C SER A 869 -18.64 -14.43 -18.97
N ARG A 870 -17.31 -14.33 -19.10
CA ARG A 870 -16.62 -13.27 -19.85
C ARG A 870 -16.76 -13.48 -21.37
N MET A 871 -16.47 -14.68 -21.89
CA MET A 871 -16.64 -14.96 -23.32
C MET A 871 -18.09 -14.77 -23.79
N GLN A 872 -19.07 -15.25 -23.01
CA GLN A 872 -20.49 -15.06 -23.31
C GLN A 872 -20.93 -13.59 -23.22
N ARG A 873 -20.22 -12.75 -22.45
CA ARG A 873 -20.44 -11.30 -22.40
C ARG A 873 -19.92 -10.61 -23.65
N GLU A 874 -18.68 -10.91 -24.04
CA GLU A 874 -18.08 -10.38 -25.27
C GLU A 874 -18.92 -10.73 -26.50
N GLU A 875 -19.42 -11.97 -26.58
CA GLU A 875 -20.33 -12.41 -27.65
C GLU A 875 -21.68 -11.65 -27.65
N ASN A 876 -22.27 -11.42 -26.46
CA ASN A 876 -23.54 -10.70 -26.36
C ASN A 876 -23.39 -9.19 -26.62
N GLU A 877 -22.31 -8.57 -26.17
CA GLU A 877 -21.99 -7.16 -26.46
C GLU A 877 -21.71 -6.95 -27.94
N LEU A 878 -21.05 -7.90 -28.62
CA LEU A 878 -20.89 -7.89 -30.08
C LEU A 878 -22.24 -7.99 -30.79
N LYS A 879 -23.14 -8.88 -30.37
CA LYS A 879 -24.50 -9.01 -30.93
C LYS A 879 -25.33 -7.75 -30.76
N VAL A 880 -25.34 -7.15 -29.55
CA VAL A 880 -26.05 -5.88 -29.31
C VAL A 880 -25.47 -4.76 -30.17
N ARG A 881 -24.14 -4.63 -30.25
CA ARG A 881 -23.46 -3.63 -31.09
C ARG A 881 -23.66 -3.87 -32.60
N GLU A 882 -23.93 -5.09 -33.03
CA GLU A 882 -24.39 -5.39 -34.40
C GLU A 882 -25.84 -5.01 -34.65
N GLU A 883 -26.76 -5.28 -33.71
CA GLU A 883 -28.16 -4.87 -33.83
C GLU A 883 -28.32 -3.35 -33.82
N GLU A 884 -27.52 -2.64 -33.01
CA GLU A 884 -27.44 -1.17 -33.02
C GLU A 884 -26.91 -0.64 -34.35
N ARG A 885 -25.83 -1.23 -34.90
CA ARG A 885 -25.35 -0.88 -36.25
C ARG A 885 -26.40 -1.13 -37.34
N LYS A 886 -27.16 -2.22 -37.26
CA LYS A 886 -28.27 -2.52 -38.19
C LYS A 886 -29.40 -1.48 -38.08
N LYS A 887 -29.71 -0.98 -36.88
CA LYS A 887 -30.69 0.11 -36.66
C LYS A 887 -30.20 1.47 -37.17
N ILE A 888 -28.91 1.77 -37.06
CA ILE A 888 -28.30 3.02 -37.54
C ILE A 888 -28.23 3.06 -39.07
N SER A 889 -27.93 1.93 -39.72
CA SER A 889 -27.88 1.78 -41.18
C SER A 889 -29.19 2.16 -41.90
N GLY A 890 -30.35 1.96 -41.25
CA GLY A 890 -31.66 2.14 -41.88
C GLY A 890 -32.17 3.59 -42.01
N LYS A 891 -31.36 4.62 -41.75
CA LYS A 891 -31.82 6.03 -41.76
C LYS A 891 -30.99 7.02 -42.59
N TRP A 892 -29.90 6.60 -43.22
CA TRP A 892 -28.99 7.50 -43.95
C TRP A 892 -28.60 6.95 -45.32
N SER A 893 -29.54 6.94 -46.26
CA SER A 893 -29.25 6.79 -47.68
C SER A 893 -30.36 7.40 -48.55
N GLU A 894 -30.22 8.68 -48.88
CA GLU A 894 -30.53 9.29 -50.18
C GLU A 894 -30.51 10.82 -50.06
N HIS A 895 -29.62 11.46 -50.82
CA HIS A 895 -29.74 12.81 -51.41
C HIS A 895 -28.49 12.98 -52.28
N LYS A 896 -28.54 12.47 -53.52
CA LYS A 896 -27.51 12.74 -54.53
C LYS A 896 -28.02 13.81 -55.50
N ILE A 897 -27.15 14.79 -55.73
CA ILE A 897 -27.37 15.92 -56.63
C ILE A 897 -27.56 15.40 -58.06
N GLY A 898 -28.58 15.90 -58.75
CA GLY A 898 -28.73 15.72 -60.20
C GLY A 898 -28.45 17.03 -60.94
N PRO A 899 -27.95 16.95 -62.18
CA PRO A 899 -28.07 18.03 -63.15
C PRO A 899 -29.06 17.68 -64.28
N GLU A 900 -29.85 18.70 -64.65
CA GLU A 900 -30.51 18.91 -65.94
C GLU A 900 -31.66 17.98 -66.39
N SER A 901 -32.66 18.63 -66.99
CA SER A 901 -33.90 18.11 -67.60
C SER A 901 -33.80 18.29 -69.14
N PRO A 902 -34.80 17.94 -69.99
CA PRO A 902 -36.15 17.41 -69.71
C PRO A 902 -36.60 16.22 -70.60
N ASN A 903 -37.62 15.47 -70.15
CA ASN A 903 -38.84 15.15 -70.93
C ASN A 903 -39.81 14.25 -70.14
N ALA A 904 -41.11 14.49 -70.32
CA ALA A 904 -42.21 13.63 -69.86
C ALA A 904 -42.79 12.84 -71.07
N PRO A 905 -43.89 12.04 -70.99
CA PRO A 905 -44.68 11.59 -69.83
C PRO A 905 -45.05 10.07 -69.86
N LYS A 906 -46.02 9.63 -69.02
CA LYS A 906 -46.82 8.36 -69.06
C LYS A 906 -46.14 7.11 -68.46
N LYS A 907 -46.84 6.10 -67.89
CA LYS A 907 -48.23 5.93 -67.38
C LYS A 907 -48.29 4.57 -66.63
N LEU A 908 -49.09 4.47 -65.55
CA LEU A 908 -49.76 3.25 -65.03
C LEU A 908 -48.81 2.08 -64.57
N HIS A 909 -49.23 1.05 -63.80
CA HIS A 909 -50.56 0.49 -63.54
C HIS A 909 -50.64 -0.27 -62.18
N SER A 910 -51.83 -0.28 -61.55
CA SER A 910 -52.43 -1.25 -60.58
C SER A 910 -51.63 -1.87 -59.41
N THR A 911 -52.06 -1.82 -58.14
CA THR A 911 -53.29 -2.32 -57.44
C THR A 911 -53.17 -3.76 -56.90
N PHE A 912 -53.49 -3.94 -55.59
CA PHE A 912 -54.01 -5.10 -54.82
C PHE A 912 -53.37 -5.06 -53.41
N ILE A 913 -53.93 -4.47 -52.34
CA ILE A 913 -55.24 -4.66 -51.65
C ILE A 913 -55.47 -6.11 -51.19
N ARG A 914 -55.43 -6.38 -49.87
CA ARG A 914 -56.65 -6.63 -49.05
C ARG A 914 -56.45 -6.62 -47.51
N GLN A 915 -57.04 -5.61 -46.85
CA GLN A 915 -57.93 -5.62 -45.66
C GLN A 915 -57.59 -6.48 -44.42
N GLU A 916 -57.45 -5.95 -43.19
CA GLU A 916 -58.33 -5.10 -42.33
C GLU A 916 -59.32 -5.86 -41.43
N LYS A 917 -59.38 -5.47 -40.14
CA LYS A 917 -60.63 -5.13 -39.44
C LYS A 917 -60.38 -4.29 -38.17
N SER A 918 -61.38 -3.50 -37.77
CA SER A 918 -61.30 -2.33 -36.88
C SER A 918 -62.41 -2.28 -35.80
N THR A 919 -62.58 -1.10 -35.15
CA THR A 919 -63.51 -0.68 -34.05
C THR A 919 -63.00 -0.92 -32.61
N SER A 920 -63.26 -0.09 -31.58
CA SER A 920 -63.75 1.32 -31.49
C SER A 920 -63.36 1.94 -30.11
N ALA A 921 -62.91 3.20 -30.04
CA ALA A 921 -63.61 4.46 -29.69
C ALA A 921 -63.93 4.71 -28.18
N GLY A 922 -63.54 5.88 -27.64
CA GLY A 922 -63.76 6.27 -26.23
C GLY A 922 -63.11 7.61 -25.76
N VAL A 923 -63.61 8.74 -26.30
CA VAL A 923 -63.56 10.17 -25.87
C VAL A 923 -63.13 10.47 -24.39
N PHE A 924 -62.46 11.58 -23.99
CA PHE A 924 -62.74 13.02 -24.24
C PHE A 924 -61.60 13.98 -23.82
N ASN A 925 -61.43 15.13 -24.54
CA ASN A 925 -61.02 16.53 -24.13
C ASN A 925 -60.06 16.77 -22.93
N LYS A 926 -59.22 17.82 -22.85
CA LYS A 926 -58.86 19.04 -23.63
C LYS A 926 -57.54 19.61 -23.00
N ASN A 927 -56.89 20.70 -23.43
CA ASN A 927 -57.14 21.74 -24.44
C ASN A 927 -55.79 22.22 -25.04
N ILE A 928 -55.81 23.25 -25.90
CA ILE A 928 -54.65 24.08 -26.31
C ILE A 928 -55.02 25.56 -26.07
N ASN A 929 -54.05 26.43 -25.80
CA ASN A 929 -54.10 27.79 -26.34
C ASN A 929 -52.68 28.37 -26.52
N LYS A 930 -52.40 28.85 -27.73
CA LYS A 930 -51.29 29.74 -28.07
C LYS A 930 -51.82 31.18 -28.15
N GLN A 931 -50.96 32.17 -27.95
CA GLN A 931 -51.01 33.40 -28.76
C GLN A 931 -49.61 34.02 -28.87
N ASP A 932 -49.29 34.52 -30.05
CA ASP A 932 -48.00 35.08 -30.43
C ASP A 932 -47.94 36.61 -30.18
N THR A 933 -46.77 37.20 -29.92
CA THR A 933 -46.16 38.24 -30.81
C THR A 933 -44.78 38.75 -30.36
N GLN A 934 -43.81 38.60 -31.27
CA GLN A 934 -42.67 39.46 -31.64
C GLN A 934 -41.88 40.28 -30.57
N GLY A 935 -40.56 40.05 -30.55
CA GLY A 935 -39.54 40.95 -30.00
C GLY A 935 -38.11 40.46 -30.32
N ALA A 936 -37.29 41.30 -30.95
CA ALA A 936 -35.91 40.97 -31.40
C ALA A 936 -34.86 41.18 -30.27
N PRO A 937 -33.62 40.65 -30.38
CA PRO A 937 -32.82 40.28 -29.22
C PRO A 937 -31.85 41.36 -28.71
N THR A 938 -31.82 41.58 -27.39
CA THR A 938 -30.65 42.15 -26.68
C THR A 938 -30.51 41.59 -25.26
N GLY A 939 -29.29 41.15 -24.92
CA GLY A 939 -28.70 41.11 -23.57
C GLY A 939 -29.48 40.51 -22.39
N SER A 940 -29.11 39.28 -21.98
CA SER A 940 -29.25 38.85 -20.58
C SER A 940 -27.97 38.18 -20.08
N SER A 941 -27.37 38.76 -19.06
CA SER A 941 -26.17 38.28 -18.40
C SER A 941 -26.41 37.09 -17.47
N SER A 942 -25.35 36.32 -17.25
CA SER A 942 -25.02 35.62 -15.99
C SER A 942 -26.04 34.67 -15.34
N SER A 943 -25.77 33.38 -15.48
CA SER A 943 -25.42 32.57 -14.29
C SER A 943 -24.45 31.45 -14.66
N SER A 944 -23.15 31.74 -14.57
CA SER A 944 -22.11 30.70 -14.55
C SER A 944 -22.27 29.87 -13.27
N SER A 945 -22.63 28.60 -13.39
CA SER A 945 -22.60 27.67 -12.27
C SER A 945 -21.17 27.14 -12.09
N THR A 946 -20.41 27.79 -11.22
CA THR A 946 -19.10 27.33 -10.75
C THR A 946 -19.19 25.90 -10.24
N LEU A 947 -18.54 24.95 -10.91
CA LEU A 947 -18.45 23.57 -10.43
C LEU A 947 -17.52 23.52 -9.20
N TYR A 948 -18.07 23.12 -8.06
CA TYR A 948 -17.33 22.97 -6.82
C TYR A 948 -16.50 21.68 -6.84
N SER A 949 -15.18 21.82 -6.74
CA SER A 949 -14.18 20.73 -6.80
C SER A 949 -14.15 19.79 -5.57
N PHE A 950 -15.27 19.61 -4.87
CA PHE A 950 -15.36 18.83 -3.62
C PHE A 950 -16.55 17.86 -3.56
N GLU A 951 -17.27 17.64 -4.67
CA GLU A 951 -18.27 16.56 -4.74
C GLU A 951 -17.61 15.24 -5.19
N PRO A 952 -17.93 14.10 -4.53
CA PRO A 952 -17.35 12.81 -4.90
C PRO A 952 -17.95 12.28 -6.20
N GLU A 953 -17.13 12.24 -7.26
CA GLU A 953 -17.52 11.59 -8.52
C GLU A 953 -17.77 10.08 -8.31
N ILE A 954 -18.72 9.54 -9.07
CA ILE A 954 -19.13 8.13 -8.98
C ILE A 954 -18.06 7.26 -9.64
N ILE A 955 -17.36 6.45 -8.84
CA ILE A 955 -16.30 5.56 -9.33
C ILE A 955 -16.87 4.58 -10.38
N SER A 956 -16.35 4.69 -11.61
CA SER A 956 -16.58 3.75 -12.71
C SER A 956 -15.93 2.40 -12.38
N GLU A 957 -16.74 1.38 -12.02
CA GLU A 957 -16.21 0.04 -11.65
C GLU A 957 -15.39 -0.61 -12.79
N SER A 958 -15.63 -0.25 -14.05
CA SER A 958 -14.82 -0.70 -15.19
C SER A 958 -13.41 -0.14 -15.13
N GLU A 959 -13.28 1.17 -14.96
CA GLU A 959 -11.97 1.85 -14.88
C GLU A 959 -11.18 1.42 -13.64
N GLU A 960 -11.84 1.23 -12.49
CA GLU A 960 -11.16 0.77 -11.28
C GLU A 960 -10.69 -0.70 -11.41
N ARG A 961 -11.43 -1.57 -12.12
CA ARG A 961 -10.95 -2.93 -12.41
C ARG A 961 -9.80 -2.94 -13.42
N GLU A 962 -9.86 -2.13 -14.48
CA GLU A 962 -8.74 -1.97 -15.40
C GLU A 962 -7.49 -1.44 -14.67
N ARG A 963 -7.65 -0.47 -13.76
CA ARG A 963 -6.58 0.05 -12.91
C ARG A 963 -5.98 -1.05 -12.01
N ILE A 964 -6.80 -1.89 -11.37
CA ILE A 964 -6.32 -3.00 -10.52
C ILE A 964 -5.62 -4.09 -11.36
N THR A 965 -6.17 -4.47 -12.51
CA THR A 965 -5.54 -5.46 -13.40
C THR A 965 -4.22 -4.93 -13.97
N ALA A 966 -4.17 -3.67 -14.41
CA ALA A 966 -2.95 -3.02 -14.84
C ALA A 966 -1.91 -2.92 -13.71
N LEU A 967 -2.32 -2.72 -12.46
CA LEU A 967 -1.41 -2.74 -11.29
C LEU A 967 -0.85 -4.14 -11.01
N ALA A 968 -1.66 -5.20 -11.11
CA ALA A 968 -1.20 -6.57 -10.92
C ALA A 968 -0.26 -7.02 -12.05
N GLN A 969 -0.59 -6.67 -13.30
CA GLN A 969 0.28 -6.88 -14.45
C GLN A 969 1.58 -6.09 -14.33
N ARG A 970 1.53 -4.85 -13.85
CA ARG A 970 2.72 -4.03 -13.55
C ARG A 970 3.61 -4.65 -12.48
N ASP A 971 3.07 -5.17 -11.37
CA ASP A 971 3.87 -5.85 -10.34
C ASP A 971 4.57 -7.11 -10.88
N PHE A 972 3.87 -7.89 -11.71
CA PHE A 972 4.46 -9.03 -12.43
C PHE A 972 5.60 -8.59 -13.36
N LEU A 973 5.37 -7.59 -14.22
CA LEU A 973 6.38 -7.08 -15.15
C LEU A 973 7.59 -6.45 -14.43
N ILE A 974 7.37 -5.73 -13.33
CA ILE A 974 8.45 -5.18 -12.49
C ILE A 974 9.36 -6.28 -11.94
N LYS A 975 8.78 -7.42 -11.56
CA LYS A 975 9.53 -8.58 -11.05
C LYS A 975 10.19 -9.38 -12.18
N SER A 976 9.52 -9.56 -13.33
CA SER A 976 10.03 -10.39 -14.43
C SER A 976 11.14 -9.73 -15.26
N TYR A 977 11.15 -8.41 -15.40
CA TYR A 977 12.21 -7.69 -16.14
C TYR A 977 13.47 -7.39 -15.30
N GLY A 978 13.56 -7.90 -14.07
CA GLY A 978 14.66 -7.54 -13.15
C GLY A 978 14.61 -6.07 -12.68
N MET A 979 13.48 -5.37 -12.91
CA MET A 979 13.17 -4.02 -12.42
C MET A 979 13.76 -3.80 -11.02
N LEU A 980 13.23 -4.55 -10.06
CA LEU A 980 13.56 -4.50 -8.63
C LEU A 980 15.05 -4.71 -8.29
N GLU A 981 15.72 -5.62 -9.00
CA GLU A 981 17.14 -5.95 -8.80
C GLU A 981 18.05 -4.78 -9.21
N GLN A 982 17.70 -4.11 -10.29
CA GLN A 982 18.43 -2.95 -10.80
C GLN A 982 18.26 -1.76 -9.85
N ILE A 983 17.01 -1.44 -9.43
CA ILE A 983 16.73 -0.39 -8.41
C ILE A 983 17.62 -0.61 -7.20
N TYR A 984 17.57 -1.83 -6.66
CA TYR A 984 18.27 -2.22 -5.46
C TYR A 984 19.79 -2.07 -5.60
N THR A 985 20.35 -2.61 -6.68
CA THR A 985 21.80 -2.69 -6.86
C THR A 985 22.40 -1.29 -7.00
N ALA A 986 21.72 -0.39 -7.71
CA ALA A 986 22.16 1.01 -7.82
C ALA A 986 21.80 1.87 -6.60
N MET A 987 20.67 1.65 -5.91
CA MET A 987 20.44 2.24 -4.57
C MET A 987 21.57 1.86 -3.60
N LYS A 988 22.04 0.60 -3.64
CA LYS A 988 23.14 0.11 -2.82
C LYS A 988 24.47 0.77 -3.23
N ARG A 989 24.79 0.77 -4.52
CA ARG A 989 26.00 1.39 -5.10
C ARG A 989 26.10 2.88 -4.77
N ASN A 990 24.96 3.57 -4.74
CA ASN A 990 24.88 5.01 -4.51
C ASN A 990 24.72 5.38 -3.02
N GLY A 991 24.82 4.42 -2.09
CA GLY A 991 24.75 4.66 -0.63
C GLY A 991 23.43 5.21 -0.11
N THR A 992 22.35 5.12 -0.91
CA THR A 992 21.04 5.76 -0.66
C THR A 992 19.96 4.75 -0.24
N LEU A 993 20.21 3.47 -0.47
CA LEU A 993 19.38 2.37 -0.02
C LEU A 993 19.03 2.50 1.47
N ARG A 994 17.73 2.63 1.81
CA ARG A 994 17.31 2.61 3.21
C ARG A 994 17.80 1.32 3.87
N PRO A 995 18.21 1.34 5.15
CA PRO A 995 18.48 0.10 5.88
C PRO A 995 17.33 -0.91 5.81
N ALA A 996 16.07 -0.43 5.76
CA ALA A 996 14.89 -1.27 5.57
C ALA A 996 14.81 -1.92 4.17
N ASP A 997 15.16 -1.20 3.11
CA ASP A 997 15.22 -1.74 1.75
C ASP A 997 16.45 -2.65 1.56
N GLU A 998 17.58 -2.34 2.21
CA GLU A 998 18.77 -3.21 2.25
C GLU A 998 18.46 -4.56 2.90
N ARG A 999 17.63 -4.57 3.94
CA ARG A 999 17.12 -5.81 4.52
C ARG A 999 16.13 -6.52 3.60
N LYS A 1000 15.12 -5.80 3.09
CA LYS A 1000 14.00 -6.36 2.32
C LYS A 1000 14.38 -6.91 0.94
N TYR A 1001 15.32 -6.25 0.26
CA TYR A 1001 15.76 -6.58 -1.09
C TYR A 1001 17.22 -7.08 -1.12
N GLY A 1002 17.78 -7.34 0.06
CA GLY A 1002 19.18 -7.75 0.30
C GLY A 1002 19.66 -9.04 -0.36
N LEU A 1003 18.77 -9.76 -1.05
CA LEU A 1003 19.08 -10.94 -1.84
C LEU A 1003 19.84 -10.58 -3.13
N TYR A 1004 19.40 -9.53 -3.83
CA TYR A 1004 20.01 -9.07 -5.09
C TYR A 1004 21.48 -8.67 -4.89
N GLY A 1005 21.79 -8.00 -3.78
CA GLY A 1005 23.16 -7.63 -3.41
C GLY A 1005 24.08 -8.80 -3.02
N ARG A 1006 23.55 -10.03 -2.93
CA ARG A 1006 24.35 -11.26 -2.73
C ARG A 1006 24.55 -12.04 -4.03
N LEU A 1007 23.64 -11.90 -5.00
CA LEU A 1007 23.74 -12.53 -6.32
C LEU A 1007 24.84 -11.89 -7.18
N GLY A 1008 24.96 -10.55 -7.16
CA GLY A 1008 25.96 -9.81 -7.94
C GLY A 1008 27.43 -10.07 -7.57
N HIS A 1009 27.73 -10.65 -6.40
CA HIS A 1009 29.10 -11.00 -6.01
C HIS A 1009 29.53 -12.41 -6.46
N ALA A 1010 28.60 -13.27 -6.88
CA ALA A 1010 28.92 -14.64 -7.29
C ALA A 1010 29.49 -14.73 -8.72
N SER A 1011 29.29 -13.70 -9.55
CA SER A 1011 29.65 -13.68 -10.98
C SER A 1011 30.98 -12.98 -11.31
N GLN A 1012 31.71 -12.47 -10.31
CA GLN A 1012 33.03 -11.82 -10.49
C GLN A 1012 34.20 -12.60 -9.86
N SER A 1013 34.02 -13.86 -9.46
CA SER A 1013 35.06 -14.65 -8.78
C SER A 1013 35.20 -16.09 -9.28
N ALA A 1014 35.02 -16.27 -10.60
CA ALA A 1014 35.47 -17.41 -11.40
C ALA A 1014 35.52 -16.93 -12.87
N CYS A 1015 36.58 -17.06 -13.67
CA CYS A 1015 37.81 -17.86 -13.51
C CYS A 1015 39.05 -17.06 -13.94
N ILE A 1016 40.14 -17.18 -13.18
CA ILE A 1016 41.51 -16.95 -13.66
C ILE A 1016 42.12 -18.33 -13.90
N PHE A 1017 42.49 -18.66 -15.14
CA PHE A 1017 43.49 -19.69 -15.51
C PHE A 1017 43.88 -19.52 -16.99
N PRO A 1018 45.05 -20.03 -17.46
CA PRO A 1018 45.93 -19.20 -18.27
C PRO A 1018 46.02 -19.62 -19.74
N SER A 1019 46.67 -18.76 -20.52
CA SER A 1019 46.98 -18.96 -21.94
C SER A 1019 47.70 -20.27 -22.27
N ARG A 1020 47.16 -21.03 -23.22
CA ARG A 1020 47.91 -21.74 -24.27
C ARG A 1020 47.06 -21.77 -25.54
N GLY A 1021 47.52 -21.10 -26.60
CA GLY A 1021 46.80 -21.03 -27.86
C GLY A 1021 47.17 -22.17 -28.80
N PHE A 1022 46.33 -22.39 -29.83
CA PHE A 1022 46.74 -22.93 -31.12
C PHE A 1022 45.86 -22.32 -32.24
N HIS A 1023 46.39 -22.32 -33.46
CA HIS A 1023 45.93 -21.50 -34.59
C HIS A 1023 44.70 -22.04 -35.35
N HIS A 1024 44.07 -21.14 -36.13
CA HIS A 1024 43.45 -21.30 -37.47
C HIS A 1024 42.78 -22.66 -37.86
N ARG A 1025 41.64 -22.70 -38.56
CA ARG A 1025 41.38 -21.98 -39.85
C ARG A 1025 39.90 -22.10 -40.30
N ARG A 1026 39.38 -21.01 -40.88
CA ARG A 1026 38.38 -20.85 -41.97
C ARG A 1026 37.31 -21.94 -42.33
N ASN A 1027 36.12 -21.39 -42.63
CA ASN A 1027 35.12 -21.73 -43.66
C ASN A 1027 34.05 -22.82 -43.39
N GLY A 1028 32.80 -22.51 -43.79
CA GLY A 1028 31.68 -23.44 -43.90
C GLY A 1028 30.33 -22.77 -43.60
N HIS A 1029 29.41 -22.71 -44.57
CA HIS A 1029 28.10 -22.06 -44.47
C HIS A 1029 26.98 -23.12 -44.44
N LEU A 1030 25.85 -22.85 -43.75
CA LEU A 1030 24.44 -23.26 -44.04
C LEU A 1030 24.14 -24.75 -44.41
N ASP A 1031 23.04 -25.40 -44.00
CA ASP A 1031 21.83 -25.05 -43.26
C ASP A 1031 21.16 -26.37 -42.75
N GLY A 1032 20.05 -26.31 -42.01
CA GLY A 1032 19.07 -27.42 -41.99
C GLY A 1032 18.80 -28.19 -40.67
N THR A 1033 17.75 -27.76 -39.97
CA THR A 1033 16.72 -28.58 -39.26
C THR A 1033 17.10 -29.79 -38.37
N GLN A 1034 16.75 -29.64 -37.07
CA GLN A 1034 16.08 -30.59 -36.15
C GLN A 1034 16.50 -32.09 -36.12
N ILE A 1035 16.83 -32.61 -34.92
CA ILE A 1035 16.04 -33.65 -34.20
C ILE A 1035 16.66 -34.06 -32.83
N ALA A 1036 15.76 -34.27 -31.86
CA ALA A 1036 15.78 -35.11 -30.63
C ALA A 1036 16.96 -35.18 -29.64
N ALA A 1037 16.53 -35.35 -28.38
CA ALA A 1037 17.30 -35.72 -27.21
C ALA A 1037 17.64 -37.22 -27.11
N VAL A 1038 18.70 -37.54 -26.35
CA VAL A 1038 18.97 -38.84 -25.69
C VAL A 1038 19.60 -38.49 -24.32
N GLN A 1039 18.97 -38.69 -23.16
CA GLN A 1039 18.66 -39.91 -22.38
C GLN A 1039 19.86 -40.72 -21.83
N CYS A 1040 19.89 -40.86 -20.50
CA CYS A 1040 20.46 -41.99 -19.74
C CYS A 1040 19.86 -41.87 -18.30
N GLN A 1041 18.90 -42.67 -17.82
CA GLN A 1041 18.73 -44.13 -17.63
C GLN A 1041 19.51 -44.77 -16.47
N GLN A 1042 18.73 -45.29 -15.49
CA GLN A 1042 18.90 -46.49 -14.63
C GLN A 1042 17.75 -46.43 -13.57
N CYS A 1043 16.97 -47.46 -13.20
CA CYS A 1043 16.89 -48.87 -13.60
C CYS A 1043 15.43 -49.37 -13.65
N SER A 1044 15.00 -49.87 -14.81
CA SER A 1044 14.45 -51.21 -15.09
C SER A 1044 13.92 -52.13 -13.97
N LEU A 1045 12.69 -52.63 -14.16
CA LEU A 1045 12.28 -54.02 -13.96
C LEU A 1045 11.39 -54.47 -15.14
N ARG A 1046 11.52 -55.75 -15.55
CA ARG A 1046 10.95 -56.34 -16.79
C ARG A 1046 9.43 -56.59 -16.66
N GLU A 1047 8.58 -56.48 -17.68
CA GLU A 1047 8.56 -57.00 -19.08
C GLU A 1047 8.18 -58.49 -19.24
N ASN A 1048 7.37 -58.72 -20.30
CA ASN A 1048 6.81 -59.95 -20.91
C ASN A 1048 5.30 -60.20 -20.62
N ASP A 1049 4.44 -60.51 -21.60
CA ASP A 1049 4.64 -60.75 -23.05
C ASP A 1049 3.41 -60.40 -23.93
N HIS A 1050 3.64 -60.30 -25.25
CA HIS A 1050 2.75 -60.42 -26.44
C HIS A 1050 1.20 -60.23 -26.35
N GLY A 1051 0.47 -59.70 -27.34
CA GLY A 1051 0.81 -59.19 -28.69
C GLY A 1051 -0.36 -59.35 -29.71
N LYS A 1052 -0.34 -58.52 -30.77
CA LYS A 1052 -1.12 -58.57 -32.05
C LYS A 1052 -2.57 -58.04 -32.18
N LEU A 1053 -2.71 -57.20 -33.21
CA LEU A 1053 -3.87 -56.91 -34.07
C LEU A 1053 -4.74 -58.13 -34.45
N VAL A 1054 -6.04 -57.91 -34.75
CA VAL A 1054 -6.64 -58.00 -36.12
C VAL A 1054 -8.12 -57.54 -36.14
N ARG A 1055 -8.65 -57.32 -37.36
CA ARG A 1055 -9.92 -56.68 -37.78
C ARG A 1055 -11.23 -57.46 -37.53
N HIS A 1056 -12.35 -56.73 -37.61
CA HIS A 1056 -13.71 -57.05 -38.12
C HIS A 1056 -14.23 -58.51 -38.17
N VAL A 1057 -15.49 -58.72 -37.77
CA VAL A 1057 -16.70 -58.87 -38.65
C VAL A 1057 -17.98 -59.08 -37.79
N TYR A 1058 -19.13 -58.92 -38.45
CA TYR A 1058 -20.56 -58.98 -38.04
C TYR A 1058 -21.08 -60.13 -37.13
N GLU A 1059 -22.27 -59.84 -36.58
CA GLU A 1059 -23.47 -60.72 -36.39
C GLU A 1059 -23.70 -61.63 -35.15
N ASP A 1060 -24.70 -61.20 -34.36
CA ASP A 1060 -25.99 -61.88 -34.07
C ASP A 1060 -26.24 -62.72 -32.78
N LYS A 1061 -27.44 -62.48 -32.22
CA LYS A 1061 -28.33 -63.27 -31.33
C LYS A 1061 -27.90 -63.87 -29.97
N SER A 1062 -28.67 -63.44 -28.94
CA SER A 1062 -29.37 -64.25 -27.92
C SER A 1062 -28.53 -64.91 -26.79
N ASP A 1063 -29.02 -65.19 -25.57
CA ASP A 1063 -30.35 -65.02 -24.92
C ASP A 1063 -30.22 -65.02 -23.37
N ARG A 1064 -31.35 -64.92 -22.65
CA ARG A 1064 -31.61 -64.99 -21.19
C ARG A 1064 -31.55 -63.63 -20.44
N SER A 1065 -32.66 -63.03 -19.97
CA SER A 1065 -33.68 -63.49 -18.99
C SER A 1065 -33.11 -63.63 -17.57
N GLU A 1066 -33.66 -63.07 -16.50
CA GLU A 1066 -34.98 -62.44 -16.23
C GLU A 1066 -34.83 -61.00 -15.66
N HIS A 1067 -35.84 -60.21 -15.25
CA HIS A 1067 -37.28 -60.43 -14.99
C HIS A 1067 -38.10 -59.14 -15.28
N ARG A 1068 -39.36 -59.04 -14.81
CA ARG A 1068 -40.22 -57.83 -14.81
C ARG A 1068 -40.97 -57.69 -13.49
N ARG A 1069 -41.45 -56.47 -13.17
CA ARG A 1069 -42.86 -56.14 -12.83
C ARG A 1069 -43.01 -54.60 -12.84
N LEU A 1070 -43.93 -54.02 -13.63
CA LEU A 1070 -45.32 -53.61 -13.28
C LEU A 1070 -45.33 -52.59 -12.11
N GLU A 1071 -46.02 -51.43 -12.07
CA GLU A 1071 -47.07 -50.73 -12.86
C GLU A 1071 -47.20 -49.27 -12.29
N ASN A 1072 -47.87 -48.23 -12.83
CA ASN A 1072 -48.60 -47.97 -14.09
C ASN A 1072 -48.74 -46.43 -14.38
N TYR A 1073 -49.55 -46.05 -15.39
CA TYR A 1073 -50.14 -44.73 -15.77
C TYR A 1073 -50.37 -43.64 -14.68
N ASN A 1074 -50.40 -42.32 -14.98
CA ASN A 1074 -50.46 -41.57 -16.25
C ASN A 1074 -49.42 -40.44 -16.30
#